data_AF-A0A8J5ZMV2-F1
#
_entry.id   AF-A0A8J5ZMV2-F1
#
_cell.length_a   1.000
_cell.length_b   1.000
_cell.length_c   1.000
_cell.angle_alpha   90.00
_cell.angle_beta   90.00
_cell.angle_gamma   90.00
#
_symmetry.space_group_name_H-M   'P 1'
#
loop_
_entity.id
_entity.type
_entity.pdbx_description
1 polymer ?
#
loop_
_entity_poly.entity_id
_entity_poly.type
_entity_poly.pdbx_seq_one_letter_code
_entity_poly.pdbx_strand_id
1 'polypeptide(L)'
;MFFHSSKRVTSLRCVIRRAARPHFRQTPSVHAPRPTTGRVLARAFCSPRGPAGQPARVPSLPFIPPRRCHWRRDLCDPPPRAPPTSPAPGHRRPRAARAAPQGRVRRIPGSAPPASRSSYAATATSTRPWSESESRGGAAAPPLTRQSLSGDPEPETWRRKRFSPARASARSSPGLRELARLGRPLGASWPACRFRHTEKGRGGDMPQRLGFRFCYPIWRLRFPQLLLLGVTCHAVAGCLLRPDMEGSGILLHFSSNKSNYDQGYCEIEASLASSLSSWTLSSEHLLAVLPVDPVTENYVRKVKNCIFSIAFPTPFKSRVRLVAVSKEVLEDILDLDLSVSESDDFLQLVSGGKILFGSIPLAHRYGGHQFGIWADQLGDGRAHLIGIYTNRQGEKWELQLKGSGKTPYSRDGDGRAVLRSSVREFLCSEAMYYLGIPTSRAASLVVSDDEVWRDQFYNGNPGKERGAVVLRVAKSWFRIGSLEILARHGELDLLRALLDFIIREHFLSVDVREPNRYVHDLLPCGCLLVLLMVSVCNTDNFSLLSITIDYGPFGFMEAYNPDFVPNLSDDEGRYKIGNQANVGMFNLNKLLQALNPLLDPRQKQLAARILEGYPVIYYTRFRELFKVKLGLLGESKDDDDLIAFLLHLMEKTEADFTMTFRQLSEITQSQLQELHIPQQFWALKMISKHELFPAWVSQYLLRLKSNMNDSDSERRRRMATVNPRYVLKNWMAESAVQKAERNDFSEVHLLQQVLQHPFQKHPAAEKAGYSSPTPSWAKDL
;
A
#
# COMPACT_ATOMS: atom_id res chain seq x y z
N MET A 1 18.15 -12.39 -5.76
CA MET A 1 19.27 -13.00 -5.01
C MET A 1 20.29 -11.92 -4.54
N PHE A 2 19.84 -10.81 -3.95
CA PHE A 2 20.74 -9.81 -3.33
C PHE A 2 20.65 -9.80 -1.79
N PHE A 3 19.48 -10.02 -1.20
CA PHE A 3 19.26 -9.99 0.26
C PHE A 3 19.68 -11.26 1.03
N HIS A 4 20.58 -12.07 0.46
CA HIS A 4 21.22 -13.19 1.15
C HIS A 4 22.70 -13.29 0.75
N SER A 5 23.56 -12.48 1.39
CA SER A 5 24.78 -13.00 2.04
C SER A 5 25.62 -11.89 2.70
N SER A 6 26.11 -12.20 3.90
CA SER A 6 27.20 -11.45 4.58
C SER A 6 28.51 -11.36 3.76
N LYS A 7 28.60 -12.06 2.62
CA LYS A 7 29.81 -12.19 1.79
C LYS A 7 30.06 -11.00 0.84
N ARG A 8 29.05 -10.22 0.44
CA ARG A 8 29.25 -9.04 -0.42
C ARG A 8 29.96 -7.88 0.29
N VAL A 9 29.92 -7.80 1.63
CA VAL A 9 30.69 -6.82 2.43
C VAL A 9 32.19 -6.88 2.12
N THR A 10 32.71 -8.08 1.81
CA THR A 10 34.10 -8.29 1.38
C THR A 10 34.42 -7.63 0.03
N SER A 11 33.44 -7.54 -0.87
CA SER A 11 33.59 -6.88 -2.18
C SER A 11 33.54 -5.35 -2.04
N LEU A 12 32.61 -4.83 -1.25
CA LEU A 12 32.49 -3.40 -0.97
C LEU A 12 33.76 -2.86 -0.29
N ARG A 13 34.33 -3.62 0.68
CA ARG A 13 35.66 -3.35 1.26
C ARG A 13 36.80 -3.35 0.24
N CYS A 14 36.65 -4.01 -0.90
CA CYS A 14 37.64 -4.03 -1.97
C CYS A 14 37.55 -2.78 -2.87
N VAL A 15 36.32 -2.30 -3.15
CA VAL A 15 36.08 -1.02 -3.84
C VAL A 15 36.56 0.16 -2.98
N ILE A 16 36.19 0.20 -1.69
CA ILE A 16 36.65 1.22 -0.74
C ILE A 16 38.18 1.24 -0.63
N ARG A 17 38.84 0.06 -0.62
CA ARG A 17 40.31 -0.05 -0.64
C ARG A 17 40.97 0.35 -1.98
N ARG A 18 40.24 0.40 -3.09
CA ARG A 18 40.74 0.95 -4.37
C ARG A 18 40.69 2.47 -4.40
N ALA A 19 39.66 3.09 -3.81
CA ALA A 19 39.54 4.55 -3.73
C ALA A 19 40.62 5.20 -2.83
N ALA A 20 41.12 4.49 -1.82
CA ALA A 20 42.03 5.02 -0.81
C ALA A 20 43.55 4.92 -1.14
N ARG A 21 43.95 5.03 -2.42
CA ARG A 21 45.37 5.04 -2.83
C ARG A 21 45.76 6.33 -3.56
N PRO A 22 46.62 7.20 -2.97
CA PRO A 22 47.16 8.36 -3.67
C PRO A 22 48.18 7.91 -4.73
N HIS A 23 47.98 8.32 -5.99
CA HIS A 23 48.93 8.07 -7.07
C HIS A 23 50.02 9.15 -7.10
N PHE A 24 51.23 8.80 -6.65
CA PHE A 24 52.42 9.62 -6.84
C PHE A 24 52.96 9.49 -8.27
N ARG A 25 52.95 10.59 -9.05
CA ARG A 25 53.84 10.88 -10.20
C ARG A 25 53.83 12.40 -10.43
N GLN A 26 54.95 13.06 -10.14
CA GLN A 26 55.93 13.54 -11.13
C GLN A 26 55.42 14.70 -12.01
N THR A 27 55.75 15.93 -11.59
CA THR A 27 55.66 17.17 -12.37
C THR A 27 56.97 17.44 -13.13
N PRO A 28 56.93 18.07 -14.32
CA PRO A 28 58.12 18.53 -15.05
C PRO A 28 58.65 19.88 -14.54
N SER A 29 59.84 20.27 -15.03
CA SER A 29 60.68 21.38 -14.53
C SER A 29 60.33 22.78 -15.06
N VAL A 30 60.70 23.80 -14.28
CA VAL A 30 60.77 25.22 -14.69
C VAL A 30 62.25 25.67 -14.75
N HIS A 31 62.60 26.60 -15.64
CA HIS A 31 63.96 27.11 -15.82
C HIS A 31 64.34 28.21 -14.82
N ALA A 32 65.49 28.03 -14.14
CA ALA A 32 66.61 28.97 -13.87
C ALA A 32 66.36 30.39 -13.26
N PRO A 33 67.40 31.08 -12.70
CA PRO A 33 68.79 30.68 -12.43
C PRO A 33 69.26 30.81 -10.94
N ARG A 34 70.55 30.52 -10.74
CA ARG A 34 71.43 30.62 -9.53
C ARG A 34 71.69 32.08 -9.06
N PRO A 35 72.44 32.36 -7.95
CA PRO A 35 73.37 31.54 -7.12
C PRO A 35 73.05 31.59 -5.59
N THR A 36 73.86 31.19 -4.58
CA THR A 36 75.33 31.00 -4.42
C THR A 36 75.68 30.02 -3.26
N THR A 37 76.92 29.48 -3.25
CA THR A 37 77.76 28.90 -2.13
C THR A 37 77.16 28.59 -0.73
N GLY A 38 77.53 27.52 0.00
CA GLY A 38 78.65 26.55 -0.13
C GLY A 38 78.42 25.30 0.76
N ARG A 39 79.14 24.16 0.62
CA ARG A 39 80.48 23.83 1.20
C ARG A 39 80.54 23.92 2.75
N VAL A 40 81.06 22.92 3.51
CA VAL A 40 81.59 21.58 3.15
C VAL A 40 81.82 20.65 4.39
N LEU A 41 81.69 19.32 4.24
CA LEU A 41 82.23 18.21 5.10
C LEU A 41 81.81 18.16 6.61
N ALA A 42 81.97 17.05 7.38
CA ALA A 42 82.58 15.73 7.12
C ALA A 42 81.89 14.55 7.88
N ARG A 43 82.21 13.31 7.44
CA ARG A 43 82.54 12.04 8.17
C ARG A 43 82.33 12.02 9.72
N ALA A 44 81.95 10.94 10.42
CA ALA A 44 82.02 9.48 10.19
C ALA A 44 81.11 8.73 11.24
N PHE A 45 80.99 7.40 11.43
CA PHE A 45 81.41 6.16 10.71
C PHE A 45 80.60 4.91 11.23
N CYS A 46 80.99 3.71 10.77
CA CYS A 46 80.88 2.36 11.39
C CYS A 46 79.58 1.82 12.07
N SER A 47 78.99 0.86 11.35
CA SER A 47 78.30 -0.38 11.79
C SER A 47 79.27 -1.35 12.57
N PRO A 48 78.98 -2.62 13.00
CA PRO A 48 77.86 -3.52 12.65
C PRO A 48 77.36 -4.60 13.70
N ARG A 49 76.39 -5.45 13.25
CA ARG A 49 76.11 -6.88 13.61
C ARG A 49 75.72 -7.31 15.07
N GLY A 50 74.73 -8.22 15.17
CA GLY A 50 74.42 -9.05 16.36
C GLY A 50 73.07 -9.82 16.24
N PRO A 51 72.95 -11.14 16.54
CA PRO A 51 71.75 -11.92 16.16
C PRO A 51 70.93 -12.62 17.29
N ALA A 52 69.66 -12.92 16.94
CA ALA A 52 68.77 -14.04 17.30
C ALA A 52 68.80 -14.74 18.69
N GLY A 53 67.60 -14.90 19.29
CA GLY A 53 67.29 -15.86 20.36
C GLY A 53 65.78 -16.17 20.45
N GLN A 54 65.41 -17.38 20.91
CA GLN A 54 64.01 -17.80 21.18
C GLN A 54 63.86 -18.22 22.69
N PRO A 55 62.76 -18.83 23.16
CA PRO A 55 61.53 -18.14 23.54
C PRO A 55 61.14 -18.37 25.03
N ALA A 56 60.25 -17.53 25.58
CA ALA A 56 59.72 -17.65 26.94
C ALA A 56 58.21 -17.96 26.99
N ARG A 57 57.71 -18.44 28.15
CA ARG A 57 56.39 -19.09 28.29
C ARG A 57 55.23 -18.17 28.69
N VAL A 58 54.03 -18.67 28.40
CA VAL A 58 52.68 -18.16 28.70
C VAL A 58 52.36 -18.22 30.21
N PRO A 59 51.54 -17.28 30.71
CA PRO A 59 50.40 -17.63 31.58
C PRO A 59 49.06 -17.29 30.91
N SER A 60 48.04 -18.10 31.19
CA SER A 60 46.72 -18.08 30.53
C SER A 60 45.59 -17.76 31.50
N LEU A 61 44.46 -17.21 31.02
CA LEU A 61 43.07 -17.26 31.55
C LEU A 61 42.22 -16.19 30.82
N PRO A 62 40.87 -16.24 30.82
CA PRO A 62 39.98 -17.39 30.64
C PRO A 62 39.01 -17.23 29.44
N PHE A 63 38.36 -18.32 29.04
CA PHE A 63 37.31 -18.33 28.01
C PHE A 63 35.92 -18.11 28.65
N ILE A 64 35.07 -17.25 28.09
CA ILE A 64 33.72 -16.97 28.63
C ILE A 64 32.64 -17.55 27.71
N PRO A 65 31.82 -18.54 28.14
CA PRO A 65 30.71 -19.07 27.36
C PRO A 65 29.44 -18.19 27.46
N PRO A 66 28.54 -18.23 26.45
CA PRO A 66 27.33 -17.40 26.43
C PRO A 66 26.31 -17.83 27.49
N ARG A 67 25.84 -16.89 28.32
CA ARG A 67 24.74 -17.12 29.27
C ARG A 67 23.38 -17.07 28.57
N ARG A 68 22.48 -17.99 28.94
CA ARG A 68 21.04 -17.88 28.63
C ARG A 68 20.40 -16.87 29.58
N CYS A 69 19.60 -15.95 29.05
CA CYS A 69 18.78 -15.06 29.86
C CYS A 69 17.39 -15.68 30.10
N HIS A 70 17.21 -16.33 31.25
CA HIS A 70 15.87 -16.48 31.85
C HIS A 70 15.65 -15.32 32.81
N TRP A 71 14.59 -14.54 32.60
CA TRP A 71 14.11 -13.60 33.62
C TRP A 71 12.88 -14.17 34.30
N ARG A 72 12.97 -14.39 35.62
CA ARG A 72 11.81 -14.47 36.51
C ARG A 72 11.57 -13.09 37.13
N ARG A 73 10.31 -12.85 37.50
CA ARG A 73 9.89 -11.68 38.29
C ARG A 73 10.31 -11.88 39.75
N ASP A 74 10.67 -10.79 40.40
CA ASP A 74 10.29 -10.38 41.77
C ASP A 74 10.50 -8.84 41.80
N LEU A 75 9.44 -8.03 41.97
CA LEU A 75 8.89 -7.52 43.24
C LEU A 75 9.77 -6.44 43.92
N CYS A 76 9.44 -5.18 43.64
CA CYS A 76 9.74 -3.99 44.44
C CYS A 76 8.53 -3.05 44.40
N ASP A 77 8.05 -2.57 45.55
CA ASP A 77 6.88 -1.69 45.66
C ASP A 77 7.23 -0.19 45.48
N PRO A 78 6.29 0.65 45.00
CA PRO A 78 6.47 2.10 44.90
C PRO A 78 6.18 2.83 46.22
N PRO A 79 6.78 4.02 46.46
CA PRO A 79 6.50 4.83 47.64
C PRO A 79 5.09 5.47 47.61
N PRO A 80 4.47 5.72 48.78
CA PRO A 80 3.10 6.22 48.87
C PRO A 80 2.98 7.70 48.48
N ARG A 81 1.84 8.07 47.88
CA ARG A 81 1.46 9.47 47.63
C ARG A 81 0.66 10.03 48.82
N ALA A 82 0.94 11.27 49.21
CA ALA A 82 0.17 12.00 50.22
C ALA A 82 -1.18 12.52 49.64
N PRO A 83 -2.25 12.63 50.46
CA PRO A 83 -3.55 13.14 50.04
C PRO A 83 -3.61 14.69 49.98
N PRO A 84 -4.58 15.27 49.25
CA PRO A 84 -4.77 16.72 49.18
C PRO A 84 -5.47 17.29 50.42
N THR A 85 -5.10 18.51 50.83
CA THR A 85 -5.71 19.22 51.96
C THR A 85 -6.13 20.64 51.58
N SER A 86 -7.40 20.97 51.84
CA SER A 86 -7.95 22.34 51.89
C SER A 86 -8.76 22.46 53.18
N PRO A 87 -8.71 23.59 53.90
CA PRO A 87 -9.76 24.60 53.72
C PRO A 87 -9.28 26.07 53.79
N ALA A 88 -10.24 27.00 53.78
CA ALA A 88 -10.10 28.48 53.71
C ALA A 88 -9.98 29.12 55.14
N PRO A 89 -10.13 30.46 55.42
CA PRO A 89 -10.70 31.55 54.60
C PRO A 89 -10.08 32.98 54.64
N GLY A 90 -10.27 33.70 53.52
CA GLY A 90 -10.74 35.09 53.33
C GLY A 90 -10.29 36.31 54.18
N HIS A 91 -10.09 37.47 53.50
CA HIS A 91 -10.90 38.69 53.78
C HIS A 91 -10.77 39.87 52.77
N ARG A 92 -11.93 40.52 52.53
CA ARG A 92 -12.23 41.96 52.27
C ARG A 92 -11.63 42.73 51.06
N ARG A 93 -12.54 43.45 50.38
CA ARG A 93 -12.29 44.60 49.46
C ARG A 93 -12.19 45.93 50.24
N PRO A 94 -11.86 47.06 49.58
CA PRO A 94 -12.94 48.03 49.29
C PRO A 94 -12.99 48.53 47.82
N ARG A 95 -13.91 49.47 47.52
CA ARG A 95 -14.17 50.10 46.20
C ARG A 95 -13.72 51.58 46.18
N ALA A 96 -13.29 52.09 45.02
CA ALA A 96 -13.47 53.50 44.61
C ALA A 96 -13.44 53.61 43.07
N ALA A 97 -13.82 54.78 42.52
CA ALA A 97 -14.57 54.88 41.26
C ALA A 97 -14.38 56.22 40.50
N ARG A 98 -15.12 56.40 39.38
CA ARG A 98 -15.28 57.62 38.53
C ARG A 98 -14.10 57.95 37.60
N ALA A 99 -14.27 58.63 36.44
CA ALA A 99 -15.47 59.01 35.66
C ALA A 99 -15.09 59.38 34.20
N ALA A 100 -16.08 59.72 33.36
CA ALA A 100 -15.94 60.25 32.00
C ALA A 100 -16.81 61.52 31.79
N PRO A 101 -16.56 62.31 30.73
CA PRO A 101 -17.58 63.04 29.96
C PRO A 101 -17.42 62.79 28.43
N GLN A 102 -18.39 62.83 27.50
CA GLN A 102 -19.51 63.75 27.18
C GLN A 102 -19.07 65.18 26.76
N GLY A 103 -19.58 65.83 25.70
CA GLY A 103 -20.55 65.45 24.65
C GLY A 103 -21.03 66.66 23.80
N ARG A 104 -22.10 66.49 22.98
CA ARG A 104 -22.84 67.45 22.07
C ARG A 104 -22.38 67.49 20.59
N VAL A 105 -23.19 67.62 19.50
CA VAL A 105 -24.65 67.70 19.14
C VAL A 105 -25.15 69.01 18.48
N ARG A 106 -25.63 68.94 17.21
CA ARG A 106 -26.64 69.79 16.45
C ARG A 106 -26.40 69.66 14.91
N ARG A 107 -27.32 69.87 13.94
CA ARG A 107 -28.81 69.87 13.83
C ARG A 107 -29.26 69.78 12.33
N ILE A 108 -30.54 69.47 12.08
CA ILE A 108 -31.33 69.38 10.79
C ILE A 108 -31.52 70.79 10.14
N PRO A 109 -31.61 71.04 8.79
CA PRO A 109 -32.45 70.44 7.70
C PRO A 109 -31.72 70.18 6.34
N GLY A 110 -32.34 69.85 5.16
CA GLY A 110 -33.71 69.44 4.76
C GLY A 110 -34.12 69.82 3.30
N SER A 111 -35.30 69.35 2.81
CA SER A 111 -35.98 69.63 1.50
C SER A 111 -35.48 68.95 0.18
N ALA A 112 -36.30 69.01 -0.90
CA ALA A 112 -36.16 68.43 -2.27
C ALA A 112 -37.15 69.14 -3.24
N PRO A 113 -37.33 68.80 -4.56
CA PRO A 113 -36.53 68.08 -5.59
C PRO A 113 -36.14 69.04 -6.78
N PRO A 114 -35.79 68.60 -8.04
CA PRO A 114 -36.82 68.31 -9.08
C PRO A 114 -36.51 67.35 -10.29
N ALA A 115 -37.56 66.67 -10.77
CA ALA A 115 -38.00 66.35 -12.15
C ALA A 115 -37.08 65.95 -13.36
N SER A 116 -37.39 64.79 -13.98
CA SER A 116 -37.83 64.62 -15.41
C SER A 116 -38.50 63.23 -15.58
N ARG A 117 -39.75 63.09 -16.06
CA ARG A 117 -40.23 62.87 -17.47
C ARG A 117 -39.52 61.74 -18.22
N SER A 118 -40.17 60.79 -18.93
CA SER A 118 -41.58 60.33 -19.11
C SER A 118 -41.51 58.92 -19.78
N SER A 119 -42.52 58.04 -19.84
CA SER A 119 -43.86 58.18 -20.44
C SER A 119 -44.74 56.91 -20.27
N TYR A 120 -46.08 57.08 -20.31
CA TYR A 120 -47.18 56.16 -20.70
C TYR A 120 -46.89 54.64 -20.84
N ALA A 121 -47.68 53.70 -20.27
CA ALA A 121 -48.97 53.75 -19.56
C ALA A 121 -49.10 52.49 -18.62
N ALA A 122 -50.23 51.97 -18.10
CA ALA A 122 -51.67 52.18 -18.33
C ALA A 122 -52.57 51.79 -17.12
N THR A 123 -53.86 51.52 -17.40
CA THR A 123 -55.02 51.22 -16.54
C THR A 123 -55.42 49.72 -16.53
N ALA A 124 -56.23 49.15 -15.63
CA ALA A 124 -56.85 49.62 -14.36
C ALA A 124 -57.41 48.45 -13.49
N THR A 125 -58.01 48.84 -12.37
CA THR A 125 -58.62 48.13 -11.21
C THR A 125 -59.74 47.08 -11.43
N SER A 126 -59.82 46.14 -10.46
CA SER A 126 -61.04 45.46 -9.91
C SER A 126 -61.84 44.51 -10.84
N THR A 127 -62.68 43.55 -10.40
CA THR A 127 -63.36 43.27 -9.10
C THR A 127 -63.64 41.75 -8.90
N ARG A 128 -64.14 41.31 -7.74
CA ARG A 128 -64.84 39.99 -7.53
C ARG A 128 -66.38 40.17 -7.77
N PRO A 129 -67.33 39.22 -7.50
CA PRO A 129 -67.28 37.78 -7.09
C PRO A 129 -68.35 36.84 -7.77
N TRP A 130 -68.47 35.58 -7.31
CA TRP A 130 -69.57 34.57 -7.56
C TRP A 130 -69.69 34.00 -9.01
N SER A 131 -70.35 32.87 -9.31
CA SER A 131 -71.23 31.96 -8.54
C SER A 131 -71.08 30.45 -8.88
N GLU A 132 -71.83 29.63 -8.13
CA GLU A 132 -71.93 28.18 -7.95
C GLU A 132 -72.14 27.23 -9.16
N SER A 133 -71.84 25.93 -8.95
CA SER A 133 -72.77 24.82 -9.27
C SER A 133 -72.48 23.59 -8.37
N GLU A 134 -73.48 22.72 -8.13
CA GLU A 134 -73.45 21.64 -7.13
C GLU A 134 -73.08 20.24 -7.71
N SER A 135 -72.52 19.33 -6.89
CA SER A 135 -73.29 18.17 -6.35
C SER A 135 -72.48 17.15 -5.51
N ARG A 136 -72.94 16.95 -4.26
CA ARG A 136 -73.12 15.73 -3.41
C ARG A 136 -72.34 14.45 -3.77
N GLY A 137 -71.76 13.68 -2.84
CA GLY A 137 -71.68 13.72 -1.35
C GLY A 137 -70.48 12.86 -0.88
N GLY A 138 -70.07 12.72 0.39
CA GLY A 138 -70.82 12.48 1.63
C GLY A 138 -70.38 11.11 2.21
N ALA A 139 -69.99 10.92 3.48
CA ALA A 139 -69.97 11.85 4.61
C ALA A 139 -68.97 11.45 5.74
N ALA A 140 -68.67 12.44 6.59
CA ALA A 140 -68.44 12.36 8.05
C ALA A 140 -67.28 11.54 8.67
N ALA A 141 -66.33 12.27 9.28
CA ALA A 141 -65.74 11.93 10.59
C ALA A 141 -66.59 12.59 11.72
N PRO A 142 -66.28 12.50 13.05
CA PRO A 142 -65.12 13.16 13.67
C PRO A 142 -64.54 12.36 14.91
N PRO A 143 -63.77 12.92 15.87
CA PRO A 143 -62.82 12.17 16.72
C PRO A 143 -63.16 12.12 18.23
N LEU A 144 -62.29 11.52 19.06
CA LEU A 144 -62.28 11.71 20.53
C LEU A 144 -60.86 11.70 21.18
N THR A 145 -60.55 12.81 21.86
CA THR A 145 -59.77 13.01 23.11
C THR A 145 -58.48 12.22 23.45
N ARG A 146 -57.49 13.00 23.95
CA ARG A 146 -56.40 12.53 24.84
C ARG A 146 -56.94 11.92 26.13
N GLN A 147 -56.20 10.96 26.69
CA GLN A 147 -55.94 10.88 28.14
C GLN A 147 -54.46 10.52 28.40
N SER A 148 -53.97 10.89 29.59
CA SER A 148 -52.58 10.70 30.02
C SER A 148 -52.54 9.97 31.36
N LEU A 149 -51.69 8.95 31.49
CA LEU A 149 -51.28 8.40 32.79
C LEU A 149 -49.77 8.11 32.79
N SER A 150 -49.19 8.21 33.99
CA SER A 150 -47.76 8.11 34.29
C SER A 150 -47.33 6.69 34.68
N GLY A 151 -46.04 6.37 34.52
CA GLY A 151 -45.53 5.07 34.97
C GLY A 151 -44.06 4.74 34.62
N ASP A 152 -43.10 5.56 35.06
CA ASP A 152 -41.73 5.04 35.30
C ASP A 152 -41.72 4.20 36.59
N PRO A 153 -40.87 3.16 36.67
CA PRO A 153 -39.73 3.30 37.59
C PRO A 153 -38.37 2.86 37.03
N GLU A 154 -37.31 3.20 37.77
CA GLU A 154 -35.89 3.03 37.42
C GLU A 154 -35.37 1.57 37.34
N PRO A 155 -34.19 1.33 36.73
CA PRO A 155 -33.66 -0.01 36.46
C PRO A 155 -32.94 -0.67 37.65
N GLU A 156 -33.17 -1.97 37.85
CA GLU A 156 -32.44 -2.77 38.84
C GLU A 156 -30.97 -3.06 38.47
N THR A 157 -30.18 -3.40 39.49
CA THR A 157 -28.72 -3.25 39.48
C THR A 157 -27.92 -4.51 39.13
N TRP A 158 -26.67 -4.28 38.71
CA TRP A 158 -25.68 -5.28 38.33
C TRP A 158 -25.35 -6.32 39.43
N ARG A 159 -25.62 -7.60 39.16
CA ARG A 159 -24.83 -8.73 39.74
C ARG A 159 -24.63 -9.89 38.74
N ARG A 160 -23.48 -9.92 38.06
CA ARG A 160 -22.90 -11.19 37.55
C ARG A 160 -21.62 -11.52 38.30
N LYS A 161 -21.55 -12.74 38.85
CA LYS A 161 -20.41 -13.24 39.63
C LYS A 161 -19.22 -13.51 38.71
N ARG A 162 -18.00 -13.27 39.21
CA ARG A 162 -16.76 -13.73 38.57
C ARG A 162 -16.71 -15.26 38.62
N PHE A 163 -16.28 -15.90 37.53
CA PHE A 163 -15.71 -17.25 37.55
C PHE A 163 -14.50 -17.30 36.61
N SER A 164 -13.39 -17.79 37.14
CA SER A 164 -12.17 -18.08 36.36
C SER A 164 -12.19 -19.53 35.88
N PRO A 165 -11.69 -19.84 34.67
CA PRO A 165 -11.61 -21.22 34.19
C PRO A 165 -10.47 -21.99 34.90
N ALA A 166 -10.81 -23.10 35.56
CA ALA A 166 -9.86 -24.01 36.18
C ALA A 166 -9.47 -25.17 35.22
N ARG A 167 -8.28 -25.76 35.44
CA ARG A 167 -7.79 -26.92 34.68
C ARG A 167 -8.10 -28.25 35.37
N ALA A 168 -8.62 -29.22 34.64
CA ALA A 168 -8.42 -30.66 34.82
C ALA A 168 -8.73 -31.34 33.46
N SER A 169 -7.88 -32.13 32.80
CA SER A 169 -7.06 -33.31 33.18
C SER A 169 -7.89 -34.61 33.32
N ALA A 170 -7.54 -35.62 32.52
CA ALA A 170 -8.29 -36.86 32.38
C ALA A 170 -7.74 -38.02 33.23
N ARG A 171 -8.59 -39.00 33.60
CA ARG A 171 -8.17 -40.38 33.93
C ARG A 171 -9.32 -41.41 34.00
N SER A 172 -9.08 -42.55 33.32
CA SER A 172 -9.47 -43.95 33.64
C SER A 172 -10.92 -44.41 33.90
N SER A 173 -11.21 -45.60 33.34
CA SER A 173 -12.39 -46.51 33.42
C SER A 173 -12.43 -47.30 34.77
N PRO A 174 -13.20 -48.43 35.02
CA PRO A 174 -13.83 -49.41 34.08
C PRO A 174 -15.19 -50.09 34.46
N GLY A 175 -15.72 -50.91 33.51
CA GLY A 175 -16.61 -52.07 33.75
C GLY A 175 -18.04 -52.00 33.18
N LEU A 176 -18.77 -53.10 32.89
CA LEU A 176 -18.43 -54.53 32.63
C LEU A 176 -19.70 -55.30 32.15
N ARG A 177 -19.56 -56.32 31.26
CA ARG A 177 -20.55 -57.40 30.91
C ARG A 177 -21.80 -56.98 30.07
N GLU A 178 -22.50 -57.81 29.28
CA GLU A 178 -22.30 -59.22 28.82
C GLU A 178 -23.08 -59.59 27.52
N LEU A 179 -22.78 -60.77 26.92
CA LEU A 179 -23.61 -61.62 26.00
C LEU A 179 -23.96 -61.06 24.57
N ALA A 180 -24.16 -61.86 23.48
CA ALA A 180 -24.06 -63.31 23.21
C ALA A 180 -23.53 -63.63 21.76
N ARG A 181 -23.77 -64.84 21.20
CA ARG A 181 -23.07 -65.45 20.02
C ARG A 181 -24.00 -65.82 18.82
N LEU A 182 -23.36 -66.37 17.75
CA LEU A 182 -23.86 -67.12 16.54
C LEU A 182 -23.85 -66.27 15.23
N GLY A 183 -23.49 -66.75 14.02
CA GLY A 183 -23.04 -68.07 13.51
C GLY A 183 -22.32 -68.00 12.12
N ARG A 184 -22.14 -69.13 11.41
CA ARG A 184 -21.41 -69.32 10.09
C ARG A 184 -21.98 -70.57 9.35
N PRO A 185 -21.65 -70.90 8.07
CA PRO A 185 -21.24 -70.15 6.86
C PRO A 185 -21.95 -70.64 5.53
N LEU A 186 -21.28 -70.59 4.35
CA LEU A 186 -21.61 -71.15 2.99
C LEU A 186 -22.51 -70.28 2.07
N GLY A 187 -22.40 -70.27 0.71
CA GLY A 187 -21.35 -70.77 -0.21
C GLY A 187 -21.73 -70.83 -1.73
N ALA A 188 -20.78 -70.53 -2.66
CA ALA A 188 -20.79 -70.73 -4.14
C ALA A 188 -21.82 -69.91 -5.00
N SER A 189 -21.78 -69.78 -6.35
CA SER A 189 -20.90 -70.32 -7.44
C SER A 189 -20.76 -69.42 -8.71
N TRP A 190 -19.74 -69.74 -9.53
CA TRP A 190 -19.32 -69.29 -10.89
C TRP A 190 -20.37 -69.43 -12.05
N PRO A 191 -20.23 -68.89 -13.31
CA PRO A 191 -19.06 -68.98 -14.24
C PRO A 191 -18.82 -67.80 -15.25
N ALA A 192 -17.98 -67.86 -16.32
CA ALA A 192 -16.55 -68.28 -16.48
C ALA A 192 -16.01 -68.07 -17.94
N CYS A 193 -14.72 -67.71 -18.13
CA CYS A 193 -13.82 -68.05 -19.29
C CYS A 193 -12.40 -67.47 -19.04
N ARG A 194 -11.29 -68.24 -18.96
CA ARG A 194 -10.42 -68.88 -20.01
C ARG A 194 -9.54 -67.86 -20.80
N PHE A 195 -8.23 -68.08 -21.05
CA PHE A 195 -7.41 -69.32 -21.04
C PHE A 195 -5.86 -69.09 -20.90
N ARG A 196 -5.15 -69.97 -20.16
CA ARG A 196 -3.75 -70.52 -20.37
C ARG A 196 -2.50 -69.58 -20.40
N HIS A 197 -1.26 -69.97 -20.02
CA HIS A 197 -0.67 -71.19 -19.39
C HIS A 197 0.70 -70.89 -18.68
N THR A 198 1.03 -71.60 -17.56
CA THR A 198 2.37 -72.09 -17.04
C THR A 198 3.71 -71.40 -17.42
N GLU A 199 4.77 -71.27 -16.60
CA GLU A 199 5.18 -71.58 -15.19
C GLU A 199 6.59 -70.89 -14.95
N LYS A 200 7.54 -71.08 -14.01
CA LYS A 200 7.93 -71.88 -12.78
C LYS A 200 9.12 -71.11 -12.13
N GLY A 201 9.62 -71.24 -10.88
CA GLY A 201 9.16 -71.88 -9.64
C GLY A 201 10.30 -72.23 -8.63
N ARG A 202 10.36 -71.58 -7.43
CA ARG A 202 11.25 -71.82 -6.23
C ARG A 202 12.69 -71.23 -6.29
N GLY A 203 13.37 -70.86 -5.19
CA GLY A 203 13.02 -70.74 -3.75
C GLY A 203 14.26 -70.37 -2.87
N GLY A 204 14.09 -69.98 -1.58
CA GLY A 204 15.19 -69.67 -0.64
C GLY A 204 14.79 -68.88 0.63
N ASP A 205 15.59 -68.95 1.70
CA ASP A 205 15.25 -68.53 3.09
C ASP A 205 15.83 -67.17 3.59
N MET A 206 15.40 -66.77 4.80
CA MET A 206 15.79 -65.55 5.56
C MET A 206 17.21 -65.65 6.20
N PRO A 207 17.87 -64.58 6.76
CA PRO A 207 17.32 -63.75 7.85
C PRO A 207 17.76 -62.25 8.00
N GLN A 208 16.95 -61.51 8.79
CA GLN A 208 17.21 -60.38 9.72
C GLN A 208 18.41 -59.40 9.60
N ARG A 209 18.06 -58.11 9.85
CA ARG A 209 18.83 -57.02 10.54
C ARG A 209 20.19 -56.55 9.97
N LEU A 210 20.22 -55.31 9.51
CA LEU A 210 20.80 -54.17 10.26
C LEU A 210 20.31 -52.83 9.66
N GLY A 211 20.38 -51.74 10.42
CA GLY A 211 20.09 -50.39 9.90
C GLY A 211 21.23 -49.43 10.18
N PHE A 212 21.57 -48.56 9.22
CA PHE A 212 22.57 -47.51 9.40
C PHE A 212 22.18 -46.20 8.70
N ARG A 213 22.61 -45.08 9.31
CA ARG A 213 22.53 -43.74 8.72
C ARG A 213 23.64 -43.57 7.68
N PHE A 214 23.37 -42.82 6.61
CA PHE A 214 24.43 -42.24 5.79
C PHE A 214 24.25 -40.73 5.60
N CYS A 215 25.29 -39.98 5.96
CA CYS A 215 25.52 -38.62 5.50
C CYS A 215 26.65 -38.67 4.47
N TYR A 216 26.51 -38.00 3.32
CA TYR A 216 27.61 -37.76 2.38
C TYR A 216 27.33 -36.49 1.53
N PRO A 217 28.32 -35.90 0.81
CA PRO A 217 28.79 -34.58 1.25
C PRO A 217 28.62 -33.46 0.22
N ILE A 218 28.78 -32.22 0.70
CA ILE A 218 28.83 -31.01 -0.13
C ILE A 218 30.16 -30.96 -0.89
N TRP A 219 30.13 -31.15 -2.21
CA TRP A 219 31.27 -30.81 -3.08
C TRP A 219 31.33 -29.30 -3.33
N ARG A 220 32.56 -28.75 -3.32
CA ARG A 220 32.84 -27.38 -3.74
C ARG A 220 33.37 -27.38 -5.16
N LEU A 221 32.77 -26.59 -6.05
CA LEU A 221 33.38 -26.22 -7.33
C LEU A 221 33.74 -24.74 -7.35
N ARG A 222 34.90 -24.42 -7.92
CA ARG A 222 35.36 -23.05 -8.21
C ARG A 222 35.07 -22.76 -9.68
N PHE A 223 34.48 -21.61 -9.98
CA PHE A 223 34.40 -21.10 -11.35
C PHE A 223 35.75 -20.49 -11.77
N PRO A 224 36.29 -20.83 -12.96
CA PRO A 224 37.19 -19.97 -13.70
C PRO A 224 36.39 -18.95 -14.54
N GLN A 225 37.04 -17.86 -14.95
CA GLN A 225 36.53 -16.94 -15.98
C GLN A 225 37.27 -17.22 -17.29
N LEU A 226 36.57 -17.27 -18.43
CA LEU A 226 36.82 -16.38 -19.58
C LEU A 226 36.01 -16.72 -20.85
N LEU A 227 35.78 -15.64 -21.62
CA LEU A 227 35.58 -15.56 -23.07
C LEU A 227 34.26 -16.02 -23.71
N LEU A 228 34.00 -15.35 -24.84
CA LEU A 228 32.84 -15.45 -25.70
C LEU A 228 33.02 -16.58 -26.72
N LEU A 229 31.92 -17.23 -27.10
CA LEU A 229 31.57 -17.39 -28.51
C LEU A 229 30.04 -17.52 -28.59
N GLY A 230 29.43 -16.88 -29.60
CA GLY A 230 27.98 -16.83 -29.73
C GLY A 230 27.43 -17.98 -30.56
N VAL A 231 26.30 -18.54 -30.14
CA VAL A 231 25.39 -19.29 -31.01
C VAL A 231 24.00 -18.70 -30.84
N THR A 232 23.40 -18.30 -31.95
CA THR A 232 22.06 -17.69 -32.01
C THR A 232 20.98 -18.77 -32.00
N CYS A 233 20.04 -18.68 -31.06
CA CYS A 233 18.70 -19.25 -31.24
C CYS A 233 17.71 -18.10 -31.47
N HIS A 234 17.25 -17.95 -32.72
CA HIS A 234 16.03 -17.18 -33.00
C HIS A 234 14.81 -17.97 -32.45
N ALA A 235 13.87 -17.30 -31.78
CA ALA A 235 12.42 -17.63 -31.74
C ALA A 235 11.65 -16.94 -30.57
N VAL A 236 11.80 -15.62 -30.37
CA VAL A 236 10.71 -14.80 -29.82
C VAL A 236 10.73 -13.47 -30.58
N ALA A 237 9.91 -13.36 -31.63
CA ALA A 237 9.76 -12.15 -32.43
C ALA A 237 8.34 -11.62 -32.27
N GLY A 238 8.20 -10.50 -31.57
CA GLY A 238 6.91 -9.85 -31.30
C GLY A 238 7.11 -8.61 -30.44
N CYS A 239 6.81 -7.45 -31.00
CA CYS A 239 6.63 -6.16 -30.30
C CYS A 239 7.80 -5.62 -29.46
N LEU A 240 8.95 -5.31 -30.08
CA LEU A 240 9.75 -4.13 -29.70
C LEU A 240 10.37 -3.43 -30.92
N LEU A 241 9.94 -2.18 -31.12
CA LEU A 241 10.65 -0.98 -31.64
C LEU A 241 11.61 -1.07 -32.86
N ARG A 242 11.47 -0.08 -33.76
CA ARG A 242 12.56 0.51 -34.56
C ARG A 242 12.71 2.00 -34.21
N PRO A 243 13.91 2.60 -34.38
CA PRO A 243 14.18 3.98 -34.00
C PRO A 243 13.92 4.97 -35.15
N ASP A 244 13.55 6.21 -34.82
CA ASP A 244 14.41 7.41 -34.96
C ASP A 244 13.62 8.72 -34.67
N MET A 245 14.37 9.83 -34.58
CA MET A 245 13.93 11.23 -34.42
C MET A 245 13.46 11.72 -33.03
N GLU A 246 13.69 13.01 -32.82
CA GLU A 246 13.74 13.73 -31.55
C GLU A 246 12.34 14.01 -30.94
N GLY A 247 12.22 13.88 -29.61
CA GLY A 247 10.97 14.21 -28.89
C GLY A 247 11.12 14.20 -27.37
N SER A 248 10.39 15.07 -26.69
CA SER A 248 10.44 15.21 -25.23
C SER A 248 9.94 13.95 -24.51
N GLY A 249 10.78 13.33 -23.69
CA GLY A 249 10.47 12.06 -23.01
C GLY A 249 9.39 12.17 -21.93
N ILE A 250 8.16 11.82 -22.28
CA ILE A 250 7.08 11.51 -21.33
C ILE A 250 7.15 10.01 -20.98
N LEU A 251 6.89 9.67 -19.72
CA LEU A 251 6.86 8.27 -19.27
C LEU A 251 5.71 7.52 -19.97
N LEU A 252 5.96 6.32 -20.48
CA LEU A 252 5.04 5.60 -21.38
C LEU A 252 3.66 5.35 -20.75
N HIS A 253 2.69 6.18 -21.12
CA HIS A 253 1.29 5.75 -21.21
C HIS A 253 1.20 4.60 -22.21
N PHE A 254 0.31 3.63 -21.94
CA PHE A 254 -0.18 2.71 -22.95
C PHE A 254 -1.11 3.47 -23.91
N SER A 255 -0.51 4.19 -24.87
CA SER A 255 -1.25 4.83 -25.95
C SER A 255 -1.82 3.76 -26.88
N SER A 256 -3.14 3.66 -26.96
CA SER A 256 -3.83 2.78 -27.89
C SER A 256 -3.48 3.16 -29.34
N ASN A 257 -2.96 2.22 -30.11
CA ASN A 257 -2.51 2.48 -31.46
C ASN A 257 -3.71 2.73 -32.40
N LYS A 258 -3.92 3.98 -32.84
CA LYS A 258 -4.98 4.33 -33.78
C LYS A 258 -4.66 3.80 -35.18
N SER A 259 -5.31 2.70 -35.56
CA SER A 259 -5.36 2.21 -36.94
C SER A 259 -6.82 1.90 -37.32
N ASN A 260 -7.28 2.48 -38.42
CA ASN A 260 -8.70 2.60 -38.79
C ASN A 260 -9.48 1.28 -38.75
N TYR A 261 -10.67 1.33 -38.16
CA TYR A 261 -11.84 0.56 -38.61
C TYR A 261 -13.05 1.50 -38.63
N ASP A 262 -13.60 1.73 -39.82
CA ASP A 262 -14.75 2.60 -40.01
C ASP A 262 -16.04 1.92 -39.49
N GLN A 263 -16.43 2.28 -38.27
CA GLN A 263 -17.82 2.21 -37.82
C GLN A 263 -18.18 3.53 -37.17
N GLY A 264 -19.32 4.10 -37.59
CA GLY A 264 -19.69 5.49 -37.28
C GLY A 264 -20.05 5.72 -35.82
N TYR A 265 -19.04 5.98 -34.99
CA TYR A 265 -19.24 6.68 -33.73
C TYR A 265 -19.58 8.13 -34.04
N CYS A 266 -20.85 8.53 -33.81
CA CYS A 266 -21.13 9.92 -33.52
C CYS A 266 -20.33 10.30 -32.27
N GLU A 267 -19.57 11.40 -32.33
CA GLU A 267 -18.99 12.02 -31.15
C GLU A 267 -20.13 12.61 -30.31
N ILE A 268 -20.77 11.76 -29.51
CA ILE A 268 -21.55 12.22 -28.36
C ILE A 268 -20.52 12.82 -27.40
N GLU A 269 -20.44 14.14 -27.37
CA GLU A 269 -19.85 14.88 -26.26
C GLU A 269 -20.67 14.54 -25.00
N ALA A 270 -20.33 13.41 -24.37
CA ALA A 270 -20.96 12.93 -23.15
C ALA A 270 -20.61 13.91 -22.03
N SER A 271 -21.53 14.86 -21.84
CA SER A 271 -21.48 15.85 -20.77
C SER A 271 -21.50 15.16 -19.42
N LEU A 272 -20.78 15.76 -18.47
CA LEU A 272 -20.73 15.27 -17.10
C LEU A 272 -22.15 15.25 -16.53
N ALA A 273 -22.56 14.12 -15.95
CA ALA A 273 -23.87 13.97 -15.36
C ALA A 273 -23.96 14.86 -14.11
N SER A 274 -24.82 15.88 -14.17
CA SER A 274 -25.09 16.82 -13.06
C SER A 274 -26.09 16.29 -12.03
N SER A 275 -26.51 15.02 -12.14
CA SER A 275 -27.31 14.33 -11.12
C SER A 275 -27.16 12.81 -11.24
N LEU A 276 -27.45 12.09 -10.15
CA LEU A 276 -27.47 10.62 -10.13
C LEU A 276 -28.75 10.02 -10.77
N SER A 277 -29.59 10.81 -11.45
CA SER A 277 -30.88 10.34 -11.98
C SER A 277 -30.75 9.49 -13.25
N SER A 278 -29.79 9.80 -14.12
CA SER A 278 -29.42 9.04 -15.32
C SER A 278 -28.16 8.17 -15.13
N TRP A 279 -27.46 8.34 -14.02
CA TRP A 279 -26.22 7.63 -13.72
C TRP A 279 -26.53 6.26 -13.09
N THR A 280 -26.06 5.19 -13.73
CA THR A 280 -26.45 3.81 -13.40
C THR A 280 -25.24 2.93 -13.09
N LEU A 281 -25.46 1.92 -12.25
CA LEU A 281 -24.48 0.88 -11.94
C LEU A 281 -25.08 -0.48 -12.32
N SER A 282 -24.28 -1.35 -12.95
CA SER A 282 -24.69 -2.73 -13.21
C SER A 282 -23.90 -3.69 -12.34
N SER A 283 -24.58 -4.70 -11.80
CA SER A 283 -23.94 -5.88 -11.18
C SER A 283 -24.09 -7.14 -12.06
N GLU A 284 -24.94 -7.08 -13.09
CA GLU A 284 -25.37 -8.21 -13.93
C GLU A 284 -24.19 -8.93 -14.59
N HIS A 285 -23.18 -8.18 -15.01
CA HIS A 285 -22.02 -8.73 -15.70
C HIS A 285 -21.20 -9.72 -14.85
N LEU A 286 -21.13 -9.51 -13.53
CA LEU A 286 -20.56 -10.49 -12.59
C LEU A 286 -21.54 -11.63 -12.35
N LEU A 287 -22.81 -11.30 -12.08
CA LEU A 287 -23.88 -12.23 -11.70
C LEU A 287 -24.23 -13.26 -12.80
N ALA A 288 -24.05 -12.89 -14.07
CA ALA A 288 -24.33 -13.75 -15.22
C ALA A 288 -23.28 -14.86 -15.43
N VAL A 289 -22.10 -14.76 -14.80
CA VAL A 289 -20.96 -15.68 -15.02
C VAL A 289 -20.46 -16.31 -13.72
N LEU A 290 -20.50 -15.58 -12.60
CA LEU A 290 -19.88 -15.97 -11.34
C LEU A 290 -20.97 -16.29 -10.29
N PRO A 291 -21.04 -17.53 -9.79
CA PRO A 291 -22.10 -17.93 -8.87
C PRO A 291 -22.04 -17.17 -7.54
N VAL A 292 -23.22 -16.99 -6.96
CA VAL A 292 -23.49 -16.25 -5.72
C VAL A 292 -23.95 -17.20 -4.62
N ASP A 293 -23.66 -16.83 -3.37
CA ASP A 293 -24.14 -17.49 -2.17
C ASP A 293 -25.69 -17.50 -2.13
N PRO A 294 -26.35 -18.67 -2.07
CA PRO A 294 -27.81 -18.75 -2.01
C PRO A 294 -28.40 -18.29 -0.67
N VAL A 295 -27.58 -18.09 0.37
CA VAL A 295 -28.01 -17.57 1.68
C VAL A 295 -28.04 -16.05 1.64
N THR A 296 -29.24 -15.46 1.60
CA THR A 296 -29.43 -14.00 1.46
C THR A 296 -29.35 -13.26 2.79
N GLU A 297 -29.46 -13.94 3.93
CA GLU A 297 -29.38 -13.32 5.25
C GLU A 297 -27.94 -12.89 5.56
N ASN A 298 -27.75 -11.62 5.96
CA ASN A 298 -26.44 -11.08 6.27
C ASN A 298 -26.01 -11.41 7.71
N TYR A 299 -25.32 -12.54 7.88
CA TYR A 299 -24.69 -12.96 9.14
C TYR A 299 -23.36 -13.67 8.87
N VAL A 300 -22.42 -13.57 9.82
CA VAL A 300 -21.06 -14.11 9.69
C VAL A 300 -21.08 -15.64 9.61
N ARG A 301 -20.48 -16.20 8.55
CA ARG A 301 -20.43 -17.64 8.27
C ARG A 301 -19.23 -18.00 7.41
N LYS A 302 -18.95 -19.30 7.24
CA LYS A 302 -18.07 -19.78 6.16
C LYS A 302 -18.91 -20.09 4.92
N VAL A 303 -18.60 -19.42 3.82
CA VAL A 303 -19.26 -19.53 2.52
C VAL A 303 -18.48 -20.50 1.61
N LYS A 304 -19.13 -21.18 0.66
CA LYS A 304 -18.48 -22.12 -0.27
C LYS A 304 -19.18 -22.18 -1.63
N ASN A 305 -18.48 -22.67 -2.65
CA ASN A 305 -19.01 -22.92 -4.00
C ASN A 305 -19.55 -21.67 -4.75
N CYS A 306 -19.15 -20.46 -4.32
CA CYS A 306 -19.51 -19.19 -4.96
C CYS A 306 -18.36 -18.17 -4.87
N ILE A 307 -18.46 -17.05 -5.60
CA ILE A 307 -17.49 -15.94 -5.57
C ILE A 307 -17.97 -14.79 -4.68
N PHE A 308 -19.27 -14.53 -4.62
CA PHE A 308 -19.86 -13.41 -3.90
C PHE A 308 -21.01 -13.87 -3.00
N SER A 309 -21.27 -13.11 -1.93
CA SER A 309 -22.60 -13.08 -1.28
C SER A 309 -23.25 -11.73 -1.54
N ILE A 310 -24.57 -11.69 -1.70
CA ILE A 310 -25.31 -10.43 -1.66
C ILE A 310 -25.25 -9.90 -0.22
N ALA A 311 -24.84 -8.65 -0.06
CA ALA A 311 -24.72 -7.99 1.24
C ALA A 311 -24.98 -6.50 1.07
N PHE A 312 -26.07 -6.01 1.66
CA PHE A 312 -26.41 -4.59 1.61
C PHE A 312 -25.63 -3.80 2.67
N PRO A 313 -25.09 -2.61 2.30
CA PRO A 313 -24.58 -1.64 3.26
C PRO A 313 -25.52 -1.39 4.44
N THR A 314 -24.92 -1.23 5.62
CA THR A 314 -25.59 -0.76 6.84
C THR A 314 -25.22 0.70 7.05
N PRO A 315 -26.14 1.67 6.91
CA PRO A 315 -25.85 3.08 7.18
C PRO A 315 -25.32 3.31 8.61
N PHE A 316 -24.67 4.43 8.86
CA PHE A 316 -24.41 4.90 10.22
C PHE A 316 -25.72 5.42 10.86
N LYS A 317 -25.81 5.39 12.19
CA LYS A 317 -26.98 5.89 12.93
C LYS A 317 -26.93 7.40 13.13
N SER A 318 -25.75 7.91 13.45
CA SER A 318 -25.48 9.34 13.61
C SER A 318 -25.22 10.01 12.27
N ARG A 319 -25.36 11.35 12.24
CA ARG A 319 -25.15 12.18 11.06
C ARG A 319 -23.85 11.79 10.33
N VAL A 320 -23.95 11.70 9.00
CA VAL A 320 -22.81 11.58 8.09
C VAL A 320 -22.46 12.92 7.46
N ARG A 321 -21.20 13.08 7.08
CA ARG A 321 -20.64 14.29 6.47
C ARG A 321 -19.72 13.88 5.33
N LEU A 322 -19.91 14.43 4.14
CA LEU A 322 -18.91 14.38 3.08
C LEU A 322 -17.72 15.25 3.51
N VAL A 323 -16.50 14.74 3.37
CA VAL A 323 -15.28 15.41 3.84
C VAL A 323 -14.38 15.79 2.69
N ALA A 324 -14.16 14.88 1.75
CA ALA A 324 -13.36 15.11 0.56
C ALA A 324 -13.89 14.27 -0.60
N VAL A 325 -13.68 14.75 -1.82
CA VAL A 325 -13.90 14.04 -3.08
C VAL A 325 -12.69 14.24 -3.98
N SER A 326 -12.33 13.22 -4.76
CA SER A 326 -11.31 13.37 -5.80
C SER A 326 -12.01 13.81 -7.09
N LYS A 327 -11.79 15.05 -7.52
CA LYS A 327 -12.47 15.68 -8.67
C LYS A 327 -12.26 14.85 -9.93
N GLU A 328 -11.02 14.45 -10.18
CA GLU A 328 -10.61 13.62 -11.31
C GLU A 328 -11.21 12.21 -11.26
N VAL A 329 -11.54 11.66 -10.08
CA VAL A 329 -12.29 10.40 -10.00
C VAL A 329 -13.77 10.61 -10.33
N LEU A 330 -14.36 11.73 -9.92
CA LEU A 330 -15.74 12.06 -10.29
C LEU A 330 -15.86 12.33 -11.80
N GLU A 331 -15.03 13.23 -12.34
CA GLU A 331 -15.18 13.74 -13.71
C GLU A 331 -14.54 12.83 -14.78
N ASP A 332 -13.37 12.23 -14.54
CA ASP A 332 -12.64 11.44 -15.56
C ASP A 332 -12.92 9.92 -15.48
N ILE A 333 -13.43 9.43 -14.35
CA ILE A 333 -13.66 7.98 -14.11
C ILE A 333 -15.15 7.66 -13.93
N LEU A 334 -15.93 8.53 -13.28
CA LEU A 334 -17.36 8.31 -13.03
C LEU A 334 -18.27 9.18 -13.89
N ASP A 335 -17.72 10.08 -14.72
CA ASP A 335 -18.42 11.06 -15.55
C ASP A 335 -19.48 11.88 -14.80
N LEU A 336 -19.27 12.11 -13.50
CA LEU A 336 -20.10 12.94 -12.63
C LEU A 336 -19.53 14.37 -12.59
N ASP A 337 -20.39 15.37 -12.74
CA ASP A 337 -19.99 16.76 -12.50
C ASP A 337 -19.70 16.97 -11.00
N LEU A 338 -18.71 17.81 -10.66
CA LEU A 338 -18.33 18.05 -9.26
C LEU A 338 -19.51 18.58 -8.41
N SER A 339 -20.48 19.29 -8.99
CA SER A 339 -21.70 19.75 -8.30
C SER A 339 -22.57 18.61 -7.76
N VAL A 340 -22.49 17.39 -8.32
CA VAL A 340 -23.16 16.21 -7.79
C VAL A 340 -22.73 15.94 -6.34
N SER A 341 -21.48 16.26 -5.98
CA SER A 341 -20.97 16.06 -4.62
C SER A 341 -21.64 16.93 -3.56
N GLU A 342 -22.33 18.00 -3.95
CA GLU A 342 -23.11 18.87 -3.05
C GLU A 342 -24.51 18.31 -2.75
N SER A 343 -24.97 17.29 -3.50
CA SER A 343 -26.28 16.68 -3.33
C SER A 343 -26.35 15.71 -2.15
N ASP A 344 -27.48 15.72 -1.41
CA ASP A 344 -27.74 14.68 -0.41
C ASP A 344 -27.79 13.28 -1.07
N ASP A 345 -28.31 13.19 -2.29
CA ASP A 345 -28.39 11.95 -3.07
C ASP A 345 -27.02 11.27 -3.25
N PHE A 346 -25.96 12.06 -3.50
CA PHE A 346 -24.58 11.58 -3.52
C PHE A 346 -24.07 11.22 -2.13
N LEU A 347 -24.33 12.04 -1.10
CA LEU A 347 -23.97 11.73 0.29
C LEU A 347 -24.62 10.41 0.78
N GLN A 348 -25.88 10.15 0.43
CA GLN A 348 -26.56 8.89 0.73
C GLN A 348 -25.92 7.73 -0.05
N LEU A 349 -25.59 7.90 -1.33
CA LEU A 349 -24.87 6.87 -2.09
C LEU A 349 -23.51 6.54 -1.45
N VAL A 350 -22.65 7.53 -1.24
CA VAL A 350 -21.27 7.31 -0.77
C VAL A 350 -21.15 6.98 0.72
N SER A 351 -22.22 7.15 1.51
CA SER A 351 -22.32 6.65 2.88
C SER A 351 -22.92 5.24 2.98
N GLY A 352 -23.54 4.73 1.91
CA GLY A 352 -24.32 3.49 1.90
C GLY A 352 -25.77 3.64 2.38
N GLY A 353 -26.29 4.86 2.51
CA GLY A 353 -27.70 5.19 2.77
C GLY A 353 -28.62 4.97 1.56
N LYS A 354 -28.12 5.10 0.33
CA LYS A 354 -28.88 4.90 -0.91
C LYS A 354 -28.18 3.87 -1.81
N ILE A 355 -28.97 2.95 -2.36
CA ILE A 355 -28.57 2.02 -3.44
C ILE A 355 -29.28 2.48 -4.72
N LEU A 356 -28.56 2.48 -5.85
CA LEU A 356 -29.12 2.88 -7.14
C LEU A 356 -29.81 1.73 -7.86
N PHE A 357 -30.68 2.07 -8.80
CA PHE A 357 -31.29 1.09 -9.70
C PHE A 357 -30.20 0.38 -10.53
N GLY A 358 -30.36 -0.94 -10.74
CA GLY A 358 -29.35 -1.81 -11.38
C GLY A 358 -28.23 -2.33 -10.45
N SER A 359 -28.07 -1.75 -9.26
CA SER A 359 -27.11 -2.21 -8.25
C SER A 359 -27.67 -3.39 -7.44
N ILE A 360 -26.88 -4.45 -7.33
CA ILE A 360 -27.08 -5.53 -6.34
C ILE A 360 -25.77 -5.60 -5.53
N PRO A 361 -25.72 -4.99 -4.33
CA PRO A 361 -24.49 -4.93 -3.54
C PRO A 361 -23.91 -6.30 -3.16
N LEU A 362 -22.63 -6.51 -3.46
CA LEU A 362 -21.91 -7.77 -3.27
C LEU A 362 -20.77 -7.64 -2.26
N ALA A 363 -20.48 -8.75 -1.57
CA ALA A 363 -19.25 -8.94 -0.79
C ALA A 363 -18.48 -10.15 -1.34
N HIS A 364 -17.21 -9.96 -1.67
CA HIS A 364 -16.35 -10.95 -2.34
C HIS A 364 -15.80 -11.98 -1.34
N ARG A 365 -15.86 -13.27 -1.69
CA ARG A 365 -15.21 -14.38 -0.99
C ARG A 365 -13.77 -14.57 -1.48
N TYR A 366 -12.80 -14.51 -0.56
CA TYR A 366 -11.41 -14.89 -0.82
C TYR A 366 -10.79 -15.53 0.43
N GLY A 367 -9.60 -16.09 0.29
CA GLY A 367 -8.72 -16.48 1.40
C GLY A 367 -7.38 -15.76 1.29
N GLY A 368 -6.34 -16.23 1.99
CA GLY A 368 -5.00 -15.68 1.78
C GLY A 368 -3.94 -16.21 2.75
N HIS A 369 -2.67 -15.94 2.42
CA HIS A 369 -1.51 -16.18 3.26
C HIS A 369 -1.13 -14.88 4.00
N GLN A 370 -1.73 -14.66 5.16
CA GLN A 370 -1.42 -13.52 6.03
C GLN A 370 -0.11 -13.80 6.80
N PHE A 371 0.86 -12.89 6.71
CA PHE A 371 2.23 -13.11 7.18
C PHE A 371 2.91 -14.38 6.61
N GLY A 372 2.41 -14.89 5.48
CA GLY A 372 2.87 -16.14 4.86
C GLY A 372 2.23 -17.42 5.42
N ILE A 373 1.39 -17.33 6.44
CA ILE A 373 0.59 -18.43 7.01
C ILE A 373 -0.82 -18.36 6.41
N TRP A 374 -1.39 -19.51 6.03
CA TRP A 374 -2.76 -19.55 5.51
C TRP A 374 -3.78 -19.15 6.59
N ALA A 375 -4.55 -18.09 6.33
CA ALA A 375 -5.50 -17.49 7.28
C ALA A 375 -6.94 -18.02 7.16
N ASP A 376 -7.12 -19.12 6.42
CA ASP A 376 -8.43 -19.65 6.05
C ASP A 376 -9.28 -18.67 5.23
N GLN A 377 -10.61 -18.74 5.37
CA GLN A 377 -11.50 -17.85 4.64
C GLN A 377 -11.44 -16.44 5.22
N LEU A 378 -11.21 -15.49 4.32
CA LEU A 378 -11.28 -14.06 4.55
C LEU A 378 -12.56 -13.56 3.88
N GLY A 379 -12.45 -12.72 2.84
CA GLY A 379 -13.58 -12.08 2.19
C GLY A 379 -13.77 -10.63 2.65
N ASP A 380 -14.64 -9.88 1.97
CA ASP A 380 -14.88 -8.45 2.19
C ASP A 380 -15.61 -8.16 3.52
N GLY A 381 -14.93 -8.39 4.65
CA GLY A 381 -15.51 -8.33 5.99
C GLY A 381 -15.96 -6.94 6.49
N ARG A 382 -15.77 -5.90 5.68
CA ARG A 382 -16.18 -4.51 5.95
C ARG A 382 -16.31 -3.69 4.66
N ALA A 383 -16.61 -4.33 3.54
CA ALA A 383 -16.66 -3.65 2.24
C ALA A 383 -17.80 -4.22 1.38
N HIS A 384 -18.39 -3.35 0.57
CA HIS A 384 -19.50 -3.70 -0.33
C HIS A 384 -19.19 -3.16 -1.72
N LEU A 385 -19.09 -4.06 -2.71
CA LEU A 385 -19.08 -3.72 -4.13
C LEU A 385 -20.50 -3.29 -4.49
N ILE A 386 -20.71 -1.98 -4.69
CA ILE A 386 -22.02 -1.40 -5.02
C ILE A 386 -22.33 -1.43 -6.52
N GLY A 387 -21.46 -2.03 -7.32
CA GLY A 387 -21.66 -2.30 -8.74
C GLY A 387 -20.46 -1.89 -9.60
N ILE A 388 -20.62 -2.06 -10.90
CA ILE A 388 -19.69 -1.63 -11.94
C ILE A 388 -20.29 -0.41 -12.64
N TYR A 389 -19.49 0.65 -12.75
CA TYR A 389 -19.74 1.75 -13.67
C TYR A 389 -19.00 1.49 -15.00
N THR A 390 -19.58 1.92 -16.12
CA THR A 390 -18.89 1.96 -17.41
C THR A 390 -18.86 3.41 -17.87
N ASN A 391 -17.66 3.99 -18.00
CA ASN A 391 -17.49 5.39 -18.38
C ASN A 391 -17.68 5.63 -19.89
N ARG A 392 -17.75 6.89 -20.29
CA ARG A 392 -17.90 7.35 -21.69
C ARG A 392 -16.76 6.91 -22.62
N GLN A 393 -15.62 6.51 -22.07
CA GLN A 393 -14.51 5.89 -22.80
C GLN A 393 -14.68 4.36 -22.97
N GLY A 394 -15.79 3.78 -22.49
CA GLY A 394 -16.11 2.36 -22.57
C GLY A 394 -15.44 1.49 -21.48
N GLU A 395 -14.78 2.09 -20.51
CA GLU A 395 -14.04 1.38 -19.48
C GLU A 395 -14.90 1.00 -18.28
N LYS A 396 -14.75 -0.25 -17.80
CA LYS A 396 -15.38 -0.73 -16.57
C LYS A 396 -14.58 -0.33 -15.32
N TRP A 397 -15.29 0.05 -14.26
CA TRP A 397 -14.75 0.37 -12.94
C TRP A 397 -15.62 -0.23 -11.83
N GLU A 398 -15.03 -1.03 -10.93
CA GLU A 398 -15.70 -1.65 -9.78
C GLU A 398 -15.71 -0.68 -8.57
N LEU A 399 -16.90 -0.24 -8.16
CA LEU A 399 -17.11 0.72 -7.06
C LEU A 399 -17.34 0.02 -5.72
N GLN A 400 -16.47 0.25 -4.74
CA GLN A 400 -16.52 -0.42 -3.44
C GLN A 400 -16.55 0.55 -2.25
N LEU A 401 -17.63 0.52 -1.47
CA LEU A 401 -17.72 1.25 -0.20
C LEU A 401 -17.01 0.47 0.90
N LYS A 402 -15.95 1.03 1.49
CA LYS A 402 -15.20 0.44 2.61
C LYS A 402 -15.63 1.08 3.94
N GLY A 403 -15.96 0.27 4.95
CA GLY A 403 -16.46 0.68 6.27
C GLY A 403 -17.99 0.71 6.41
N SER A 404 -18.71 0.29 5.37
CA SER A 404 -20.15 0.50 5.19
C SER A 404 -21.04 -0.62 5.79
N GLY A 405 -20.53 -1.49 6.67
CA GLY A 405 -21.35 -2.46 7.41
C GLY A 405 -20.78 -3.87 7.45
N LYS A 406 -21.48 -4.78 8.15
CA LYS A 406 -21.10 -6.20 8.22
C LYS A 406 -21.44 -6.95 6.93
N THR A 407 -20.71 -8.03 6.69
CA THR A 407 -20.95 -9.01 5.64
C THR A 407 -20.82 -10.42 6.23
N PRO A 408 -21.14 -11.50 5.48
CA PRO A 408 -20.82 -12.87 5.87
C PRO A 408 -19.35 -13.09 6.23
N TYR A 409 -18.46 -12.22 5.74
CA TYR A 409 -17.00 -12.30 5.84
C TYR A 409 -16.41 -11.47 6.99
N SER A 410 -17.23 -10.81 7.82
CA SER A 410 -16.71 -9.91 8.88
C SER A 410 -15.86 -10.59 9.95
N ARG A 411 -15.95 -11.91 10.10
CA ARG A 411 -15.36 -12.67 11.22
C ARG A 411 -15.78 -11.99 12.54
N ASP A 412 -14.86 -11.78 13.48
CA ASP A 412 -15.12 -11.08 14.75
C ASP A 412 -15.24 -9.55 14.60
N GLY A 413 -15.08 -9.02 13.39
CA GLY A 413 -15.15 -7.59 13.08
C GLY A 413 -16.57 -7.00 13.12
N ASP A 414 -16.64 -5.67 13.27
CA ASP A 414 -17.89 -4.89 13.31
C ASP A 414 -18.40 -4.42 11.94
N GLY A 415 -17.61 -4.60 10.87
CA GLY A 415 -17.94 -4.12 9.52
C GLY A 415 -17.61 -2.64 9.26
N ARG A 416 -16.95 -1.94 10.19
CA ARG A 416 -16.67 -0.49 10.09
C ARG A 416 -15.21 -0.18 9.75
N ALA A 417 -15.01 0.98 9.15
CA ALA A 417 -13.73 1.68 9.08
C ALA A 417 -13.81 2.93 9.97
N VAL A 418 -12.65 3.48 10.33
CA VAL A 418 -12.54 4.62 11.24
C VAL A 418 -11.82 5.79 10.60
N LEU A 419 -12.10 7.00 11.07
CA LEU A 419 -11.64 8.27 10.51
C LEU A 419 -10.14 8.25 10.16
N ARG A 420 -9.29 7.87 11.13
CA ARG A 420 -7.85 7.71 10.95
C ARG A 420 -7.46 6.78 9.79
N SER A 421 -8.10 5.61 9.69
CA SER A 421 -7.85 4.68 8.59
C SER A 421 -8.35 5.19 7.24
N SER A 422 -9.53 5.83 7.22
CA SER A 422 -10.18 6.30 5.99
C SER A 422 -9.50 7.54 5.41
N VAL A 423 -9.04 8.49 6.24
CA VAL A 423 -8.20 9.62 5.82
C VAL A 423 -6.89 9.14 5.21
N ARG A 424 -6.22 8.18 5.86
CA ARG A 424 -4.97 7.58 5.36
C ARG A 424 -5.17 6.88 4.02
N GLU A 425 -6.23 6.09 3.86
CA GLU A 425 -6.52 5.36 2.62
C GLU A 425 -6.95 6.30 1.47
N PHE A 426 -7.78 7.31 1.74
CA PHE A 426 -8.16 8.32 0.74
C PHE A 426 -6.93 9.07 0.22
N LEU A 427 -6.13 9.67 1.11
CA LEU A 427 -4.95 10.45 0.72
C LEU A 427 -3.87 9.59 0.05
N CYS A 428 -3.67 8.33 0.47
CA CYS A 428 -2.64 7.48 -0.11
C CYS A 428 -3.00 6.91 -1.49
N SER A 429 -4.27 6.57 -1.70
CA SER A 429 -4.79 6.11 -3.01
C SER A 429 -4.50 7.15 -4.09
N GLU A 430 -4.81 8.41 -3.80
CA GLU A 430 -4.60 9.50 -4.75
C GLU A 430 -3.10 9.89 -4.84
N ALA A 431 -2.37 9.98 -3.72
CA ALA A 431 -0.93 10.27 -3.74
C ALA A 431 -0.12 9.27 -4.58
N MET A 432 -0.48 7.98 -4.56
CA MET A 432 0.16 6.97 -5.39
C MET A 432 -0.14 7.20 -6.87
N TYR A 433 -1.39 7.53 -7.23
CA TYR A 433 -1.77 7.86 -8.60
C TYR A 433 -0.95 9.04 -9.17
N TYR A 434 -0.85 10.17 -8.47
CA TYR A 434 -0.06 11.32 -8.94
C TYR A 434 1.46 11.13 -8.87
N LEU A 435 1.95 10.10 -8.17
CA LEU A 435 3.34 9.64 -8.27
C LEU A 435 3.59 8.74 -9.50
N GLY A 436 2.56 8.48 -10.34
CA GLY A 436 2.63 7.58 -11.49
C GLY A 436 2.58 6.09 -11.11
N ILE A 437 2.05 5.77 -9.93
CA ILE A 437 2.04 4.41 -9.39
C ILE A 437 0.65 3.76 -9.59
N PRO A 438 0.56 2.59 -10.26
CA PRO A 438 -0.71 1.88 -10.45
C PRO A 438 -1.39 1.49 -9.13
N THR A 439 -2.60 1.98 -8.91
CA THR A 439 -3.31 1.94 -7.61
C THR A 439 -4.83 1.88 -7.81
N SER A 440 -5.57 1.37 -6.82
CA SER A 440 -6.98 1.76 -6.63
C SER A 440 -7.07 3.25 -6.32
N ARG A 441 -8.13 3.90 -6.80
CA ARG A 441 -8.43 5.33 -6.58
C ARG A 441 -9.46 5.51 -5.47
N ALA A 442 -9.52 6.70 -4.88
CA ALA A 442 -10.50 7.05 -3.85
C ALA A 442 -11.41 8.20 -4.31
N ALA A 443 -12.68 7.90 -4.59
CA ALA A 443 -13.64 8.88 -5.09
C ALA A 443 -14.11 9.85 -4.00
N SER A 444 -14.35 9.34 -2.78
CA SER A 444 -14.85 10.16 -1.67
C SER A 444 -14.49 9.62 -0.28
N LEU A 445 -14.48 10.52 0.69
CA LEU A 445 -14.34 10.26 2.12
C LEU A 445 -15.57 10.80 2.86
N VAL A 446 -16.28 9.91 3.56
CA VAL A 446 -17.45 10.22 4.40
C VAL A 446 -17.13 9.91 5.86
N VAL A 447 -17.56 10.78 6.78
CA VAL A 447 -17.28 10.66 8.21
C VAL A 447 -18.58 10.79 9.01
N SER A 448 -18.77 9.92 10.01
CA SER A 448 -19.89 9.93 10.93
C SER A 448 -19.47 10.43 12.32
N ASP A 449 -20.46 10.68 13.18
CA ASP A 449 -20.30 10.82 14.63
C ASP A 449 -20.51 9.48 15.37
N ASP A 450 -20.87 8.38 14.67
CA ASP A 450 -20.97 7.03 15.25
C ASP A 450 -19.63 6.57 15.85
N GLU A 451 -19.66 6.11 17.10
CA GLU A 451 -18.49 5.59 17.82
C GLU A 451 -18.14 4.16 17.39
N VAL A 452 -16.85 3.91 17.12
CA VAL A 452 -16.33 2.62 16.65
C VAL A 452 -15.14 2.21 17.51
N TRP A 453 -15.24 1.06 18.18
CA TRP A 453 -14.21 0.58 19.11
C TRP A 453 -12.98 0.04 18.39
N ARG A 454 -11.80 0.60 18.66
CA ARG A 454 -10.53 0.19 18.05
C ARG A 454 -9.38 0.24 19.05
N ASP A 455 -8.57 -0.80 19.03
CA ASP A 455 -7.23 -0.75 19.59
C ASP A 455 -6.28 -0.16 18.53
N GLN A 456 -5.98 1.14 18.67
CA GLN A 456 -5.17 1.89 17.71
C GLN A 456 -3.74 1.35 17.57
N PHE A 457 -3.21 0.75 18.63
CA PHE A 457 -1.80 0.36 18.78
C PHE A 457 -1.62 -1.15 18.98
N TYR A 458 -2.70 -1.94 18.88
CA TYR A 458 -2.74 -3.39 19.11
C TYR A 458 -2.17 -3.81 20.48
N ASN A 459 -2.30 -2.96 21.50
CA ASN A 459 -1.68 -3.12 22.82
C ASN A 459 -2.63 -3.67 23.92
N GLY A 460 -3.85 -4.04 23.55
CA GLY A 460 -4.91 -4.55 24.43
C GLY A 460 -5.87 -3.49 24.97
N ASN A 461 -5.71 -2.20 24.63
CA ASN A 461 -6.50 -1.10 25.19
C ASN A 461 -7.36 -0.41 24.10
N PRO A 462 -8.56 -0.93 23.79
CA PRO A 462 -9.42 -0.33 22.78
C PRO A 462 -9.98 1.02 23.24
N GLY A 463 -9.75 2.05 22.43
CA GLY A 463 -10.43 3.33 22.51
C GLY A 463 -11.67 3.37 21.61
N LYS A 464 -12.35 4.51 21.59
CA LYS A 464 -13.37 4.84 20.59
C LYS A 464 -12.75 5.76 19.55
N GLU A 465 -12.76 5.34 18.29
CA GLU A 465 -12.49 6.20 17.13
C GLU A 465 -13.82 6.49 16.41
N ARG A 466 -13.85 7.49 15.54
CA ARG A 466 -15.06 7.83 14.78
C ARG A 466 -15.26 6.97 13.55
N GLY A 467 -16.49 6.58 13.26
CA GLY A 467 -16.84 5.84 12.05
C GLY A 467 -16.64 6.65 10.77
N ALA A 468 -16.14 6.00 9.71
CA ALA A 468 -15.98 6.60 8.39
C ALA A 468 -16.18 5.57 7.26
N VAL A 469 -16.48 6.05 6.05
CA VAL A 469 -16.56 5.27 4.81
C VAL A 469 -15.68 5.92 3.73
N VAL A 470 -15.06 5.10 2.88
CA VAL A 470 -14.39 5.53 1.65
C VAL A 470 -15.06 4.85 0.46
N LEU A 471 -15.46 5.62 -0.56
CA LEU A 471 -15.76 5.04 -1.87
C LEU A 471 -14.45 4.84 -2.63
N ARG A 472 -14.09 3.59 -2.85
CA ARG A 472 -12.90 3.18 -3.62
C ARG A 472 -13.32 2.74 -5.01
N VAL A 473 -12.48 3.00 -6.02
CA VAL A 473 -12.71 2.50 -7.39
C VAL A 473 -11.45 1.85 -7.94
N ALA A 474 -11.62 0.76 -8.68
CA ALA A 474 -10.54 0.00 -9.32
C ALA A 474 -11.04 -0.64 -10.61
N LYS A 475 -10.13 -1.04 -11.51
CA LYS A 475 -10.50 -1.86 -12.67
C LYS A 475 -11.00 -3.26 -12.26
N SER A 476 -10.45 -3.81 -11.18
CA SER A 476 -11.05 -4.92 -10.44
C SER A 476 -10.47 -5.09 -9.02
N TRP A 477 -11.27 -5.66 -8.12
CA TRP A 477 -10.88 -6.11 -6.78
C TRP A 477 -10.44 -7.59 -6.72
N PHE A 478 -10.25 -8.28 -7.85
CA PHE A 478 -9.69 -9.64 -7.88
C PHE A 478 -8.21 -9.69 -7.46
N ARG A 479 -7.89 -10.70 -6.63
CA ARG A 479 -6.62 -10.84 -5.89
C ARG A 479 -6.14 -12.28 -5.88
N ILE A 480 -4.84 -12.51 -5.60
CA ILE A 480 -4.28 -13.88 -5.51
C ILE A 480 -5.10 -14.75 -4.53
N GLY A 481 -5.50 -14.17 -3.40
CA GLY A 481 -6.39 -14.81 -2.42
C GLY A 481 -7.75 -15.29 -2.94
N SER A 482 -8.29 -14.69 -4.02
CA SER A 482 -9.53 -15.12 -4.68
C SER A 482 -9.35 -16.44 -5.43
N LEU A 483 -8.15 -16.71 -5.96
CA LEU A 483 -7.82 -17.96 -6.63
C LEU A 483 -7.42 -19.03 -5.61
N GLU A 484 -6.66 -18.65 -4.57
CA GLU A 484 -6.19 -19.58 -3.55
C GLU A 484 -7.32 -20.28 -2.78
N ILE A 485 -8.42 -19.58 -2.47
CA ILE A 485 -9.56 -20.20 -1.77
C ILE A 485 -10.20 -21.32 -2.60
N LEU A 486 -10.42 -21.08 -3.90
CA LEU A 486 -11.05 -22.04 -4.80
C LEU A 486 -10.14 -23.24 -5.04
N ALA A 487 -8.86 -22.99 -5.33
CA ALA A 487 -7.85 -24.02 -5.52
C ALA A 487 -7.68 -24.90 -4.28
N ARG A 488 -7.69 -24.31 -3.07
CA ARG A 488 -7.53 -25.04 -1.81
C ARG A 488 -8.77 -25.86 -1.41
N HIS A 489 -9.96 -25.37 -1.72
CA HIS A 489 -11.21 -26.10 -1.48
C HIS A 489 -11.53 -27.15 -2.57
N GLY A 490 -10.74 -27.23 -3.64
CA GLY A 490 -11.00 -28.14 -4.77
C GLY A 490 -12.14 -27.68 -5.68
N GLU A 491 -12.53 -26.41 -5.61
CA GLU A 491 -13.60 -25.80 -6.41
C GLU A 491 -13.09 -25.48 -7.83
N LEU A 492 -12.55 -26.49 -8.53
CA LEU A 492 -11.70 -26.31 -9.72
C LEU A 492 -12.43 -25.75 -10.94
N ASP A 493 -13.69 -26.12 -11.14
CA ASP A 493 -14.48 -25.59 -12.25
C ASP A 493 -14.87 -24.12 -12.03
N LEU A 494 -15.09 -23.74 -10.76
CA LEU A 494 -15.31 -22.34 -10.35
C LEU A 494 -14.02 -21.51 -10.44
N LEU A 495 -12.87 -22.10 -10.08
CA LEU A 495 -11.55 -21.50 -10.32
C LEU A 495 -11.33 -21.24 -11.81
N ARG A 496 -11.69 -22.19 -12.69
CA ARG A 496 -11.59 -22.04 -14.14
C ARG A 496 -12.51 -20.95 -14.67
N ALA A 497 -13.77 -20.93 -14.24
CA ALA A 497 -14.75 -19.91 -14.61
C ALA A 497 -14.29 -18.50 -14.20
N LEU A 498 -13.75 -18.34 -12.98
CA LEU A 498 -13.21 -17.08 -12.49
C LEU A 498 -11.97 -16.62 -13.30
N LEU A 499 -11.06 -17.53 -13.64
CA LEU A 499 -9.88 -17.18 -14.46
C LEU A 499 -10.26 -16.82 -15.90
N ASP A 500 -11.18 -17.56 -16.51
CA ASP A 500 -11.69 -17.28 -17.86
C ASP A 500 -12.50 -15.98 -17.92
N PHE A 501 -13.16 -15.59 -16.82
CA PHE A 501 -13.74 -14.25 -16.64
C PHE A 501 -12.66 -13.17 -16.56
N ILE A 502 -11.71 -13.30 -15.63
CA ILE A 502 -10.64 -12.31 -15.40
C ILE A 502 -9.83 -12.05 -16.67
N ILE A 503 -9.48 -13.10 -17.43
CA ILE A 503 -8.75 -12.96 -18.70
C ILE A 503 -9.60 -12.21 -19.73
N ARG A 504 -10.87 -12.59 -19.92
CA ARG A 504 -11.77 -11.95 -20.89
C ARG A 504 -11.95 -10.46 -20.62
N GLU A 505 -12.06 -10.05 -19.36
CA GLU A 505 -12.42 -8.67 -19.02
C GLU A 505 -11.23 -7.72 -18.84
N HIS A 506 -10.02 -8.26 -18.60
CA HIS A 506 -8.86 -7.42 -18.25
C HIS A 506 -7.59 -7.72 -19.04
N PHE A 507 -7.54 -8.84 -19.78
CA PHE A 507 -6.39 -9.27 -20.58
C PHE A 507 -6.80 -9.40 -22.06
N LEU A 508 -7.35 -8.32 -22.62
CA LEU A 508 -7.95 -8.26 -23.96
C LEU A 508 -7.01 -8.65 -25.13
N SER A 509 -5.69 -8.68 -24.89
CA SER A 509 -4.68 -9.15 -25.85
C SER A 509 -4.60 -10.68 -25.96
N VAL A 510 -5.30 -11.42 -25.10
CA VAL A 510 -5.17 -12.88 -24.96
C VAL A 510 -6.33 -13.58 -25.65
N ASP A 511 -6.03 -14.48 -26.58
CA ASP A 511 -7.05 -15.38 -27.11
C ASP A 511 -7.45 -16.38 -26.02
N VAL A 512 -8.71 -16.33 -25.57
CA VAL A 512 -9.26 -17.27 -24.58
C VAL A 512 -9.24 -18.74 -25.05
N ARG A 513 -9.00 -18.98 -26.35
CA ARG A 513 -8.79 -20.32 -26.93
C ARG A 513 -7.32 -20.77 -26.85
N GLU A 514 -6.38 -19.89 -26.53
CA GLU A 514 -4.97 -20.27 -26.41
C GLU A 514 -4.78 -21.25 -25.25
N PRO A 515 -4.08 -22.38 -25.44
CA PRO A 515 -3.74 -23.29 -24.36
C PRO A 515 -3.01 -22.62 -23.19
N ASN A 516 -2.13 -21.64 -23.42
CA ASN A 516 -1.28 -21.08 -22.36
C ASN A 516 -1.82 -19.79 -21.69
N ARG A 517 -3.09 -19.38 -21.94
CA ARG A 517 -3.66 -18.11 -21.44
C ARG A 517 -3.49 -17.83 -19.94
N TYR A 518 -3.46 -18.86 -19.09
CA TYR A 518 -3.23 -18.70 -17.64
C TYR A 518 -1.76 -18.45 -17.26
N VAL A 519 -0.84 -18.66 -18.20
CA VAL A 519 0.61 -18.76 -17.97
C VAL A 519 1.36 -17.60 -18.60
N HIS A 520 1.00 -17.18 -19.81
CA HIS A 520 1.70 -16.12 -20.53
C HIS A 520 1.42 -14.71 -20.00
N ASP A 521 0.29 -14.47 -19.35
CA ASP A 521 -0.18 -13.10 -19.08
C ASP A 521 -0.30 -12.81 -17.58
N LEU A 522 -1.07 -13.62 -16.85
CA LEU A 522 -1.24 -13.47 -15.39
C LEU A 522 0.08 -13.51 -14.61
N LEU A 523 1.04 -14.35 -15.02
CA LEU A 523 2.33 -14.48 -14.32
C LEU A 523 3.30 -13.33 -14.64
N PRO A 524 3.54 -12.93 -15.91
CA PRO A 524 4.37 -11.76 -16.21
C PRO A 524 3.79 -10.43 -15.73
N CYS A 525 2.46 -10.22 -15.81
CA CYS A 525 1.83 -9.03 -15.26
C CYS A 525 2.09 -8.90 -13.76
N GLY A 526 1.99 -9.99 -12.99
CA GLY A 526 2.34 -10.02 -11.57
C GLY A 526 3.83 -9.76 -11.28
N CYS A 527 4.73 -10.09 -12.22
CA CYS A 527 6.18 -9.85 -12.07
C CYS A 527 6.57 -8.36 -12.11
N LEU A 528 5.75 -7.50 -12.73
CA LEU A 528 6.05 -6.08 -12.91
C LEU A 528 5.88 -5.24 -11.64
N LEU A 529 5.02 -5.63 -10.68
CA LEU A 529 4.53 -4.72 -9.63
C LEU A 529 5.38 -4.61 -8.35
N VAL A 530 6.32 -5.52 -8.10
CA VAL A 530 6.93 -5.67 -6.75
C VAL A 530 7.85 -4.50 -6.33
N LEU A 531 7.91 -3.41 -7.10
CA LEU A 531 8.67 -2.19 -6.80
C LEU A 531 7.93 -1.18 -5.91
N LEU A 532 6.72 -1.51 -5.45
CA LEU A 532 5.84 -0.56 -4.76
C LEU A 532 5.73 -0.85 -3.25
N MET A 533 5.79 0.22 -2.44
CA MET A 533 5.84 0.17 -0.98
C MET A 533 4.47 -0.12 -0.33
N VAL A 534 3.99 -1.35 -0.48
CA VAL A 534 2.87 -1.88 0.32
C VAL A 534 3.39 -2.51 1.62
N SER A 535 2.72 -2.25 2.75
CA SER A 535 3.19 -2.65 4.08
C SER A 535 2.66 -3.98 4.59
N VAL A 536 1.60 -4.50 3.98
CA VAL A 536 0.96 -5.76 4.36
C VAL A 536 0.77 -6.58 3.09
N CYS A 537 1.88 -7.09 2.53
CA CYS A 537 1.88 -7.82 1.26
C CYS A 537 1.38 -9.26 1.42
N ASN A 538 0.26 -9.48 2.11
CA ASN A 538 -0.44 -10.76 2.08
C ASN A 538 -0.91 -11.06 0.64
N THR A 539 -1.19 -12.33 0.32
CA THR A 539 -1.78 -12.66 -0.99
C THR A 539 -3.23 -12.17 -1.14
N ASP A 540 -3.92 -11.92 -0.02
CA ASP A 540 -5.20 -11.19 0.06
C ASP A 540 -5.07 -9.68 -0.20
N ASN A 541 -3.87 -9.10 -0.28
CA ASN A 541 -3.67 -7.69 -0.64
C ASN A 541 -2.92 -7.53 -1.99
N PHE A 542 -2.82 -8.61 -2.77
CA PHE A 542 -2.08 -8.63 -4.03
C PHE A 542 -3.06 -8.74 -5.21
N SER A 543 -3.34 -7.62 -5.88
CA SER A 543 -4.24 -7.56 -7.04
C SER A 543 -3.72 -8.40 -8.20
N LEU A 544 -4.62 -9.05 -8.94
CA LEU A 544 -4.29 -9.76 -10.18
C LEU A 544 -4.10 -8.81 -11.38
N LEU A 545 -4.61 -7.58 -11.30
CA LEU A 545 -4.44 -6.55 -12.34
C LEU A 545 -3.20 -5.68 -12.12
N SER A 546 -2.31 -6.09 -11.21
CA SER A 546 -1.09 -5.37 -10.86
C SER A 546 -1.33 -3.87 -10.52
N ILE A 547 -2.14 -3.64 -9.48
CA ILE A 547 -2.34 -2.33 -8.83
C ILE A 547 -2.19 -2.45 -7.30
N THR A 548 -1.76 -1.39 -6.63
CA THR A 548 -1.75 -1.32 -5.15
C THR A 548 -3.16 -1.12 -4.61
N ILE A 549 -3.52 -1.90 -3.58
CA ILE A 549 -4.86 -1.96 -2.97
C ILE A 549 -4.77 -2.09 -1.46
N ASP A 550 -5.89 -1.87 -0.77
CA ASP A 550 -6.08 -2.11 0.67
C ASP A 550 -5.05 -1.43 1.59
N TYR A 551 -4.91 -0.10 1.43
CA TYR A 551 -4.10 0.75 2.30
C TYR A 551 -4.49 0.62 3.77
N GLY A 552 -3.61 0.03 4.57
CA GLY A 552 -3.73 -0.12 6.01
C GLY A 552 -2.59 0.63 6.73
N PRO A 553 -1.74 -0.06 7.53
CA PRO A 553 -0.59 0.55 8.18
C PRO A 553 0.57 0.73 7.18
N PHE A 554 0.36 1.51 6.11
CA PHE A 554 1.43 1.90 5.19
C PHE A 554 2.26 3.04 5.78
N GLY A 555 3.48 3.23 5.25
CA GLY A 555 4.29 4.41 5.54
C GLY A 555 5.27 4.66 4.39
N PHE A 556 5.36 5.91 3.94
CA PHE A 556 6.46 6.34 3.07
C PHE A 556 7.72 6.48 3.92
N MET A 557 8.80 5.80 3.51
CA MET A 557 10.08 5.81 4.21
C MET A 557 10.68 7.23 4.22
N GLU A 558 10.88 7.78 5.42
CA GLU A 558 11.52 9.08 5.62
C GLU A 558 13.05 8.92 5.59
N ALA A 559 13.71 8.67 6.72
CA ALA A 559 15.12 8.26 6.73
C ALA A 559 15.29 6.93 5.96
N TYR A 560 16.30 6.84 5.08
CA TYR A 560 16.54 5.60 4.34
C TYR A 560 17.00 4.47 5.27
N ASN A 561 16.13 3.46 5.42
CA ASN A 561 16.41 2.26 6.19
C ASN A 561 15.85 1.04 5.43
N PRO A 562 16.69 0.11 4.92
CA PRO A 562 16.21 -1.09 4.23
C PRO A 562 15.45 -2.04 5.17
N ASP A 563 15.62 -1.92 6.49
CA ASP A 563 14.88 -2.65 7.51
C ASP A 563 13.66 -1.88 8.06
N PHE A 564 13.23 -0.79 7.41
CA PHE A 564 12.02 -0.05 7.81
C PHE A 564 10.75 -0.92 7.72
N VAL A 565 10.05 -1.05 8.85
CA VAL A 565 8.77 -1.74 9.01
C VAL A 565 7.69 -0.71 9.34
N PRO A 566 6.81 -0.32 8.39
CA PRO A 566 5.71 0.61 8.65
C PRO A 566 4.51 -0.01 9.39
N ASN A 567 4.49 -1.34 9.57
CA ASN A 567 3.41 -2.05 10.25
C ASN A 567 3.83 -2.47 11.66
N LEU A 568 3.28 -1.80 12.69
CA LEU A 568 3.56 -2.11 14.11
C LEU A 568 3.12 -3.51 14.56
N SER A 569 2.40 -4.28 13.73
CA SER A 569 2.04 -5.69 13.98
C SER A 569 2.90 -6.68 13.18
N ASP A 570 4.01 -6.25 12.58
CA ASP A 570 4.97 -7.09 11.85
C ASP A 570 6.26 -7.28 12.67
N ASP A 571 6.15 -7.92 13.84
CA ASP A 571 7.26 -8.15 14.79
C ASP A 571 8.48 -8.85 14.17
N GLU A 572 8.27 -9.70 13.16
CA GLU A 572 9.34 -10.39 12.43
C GLU A 572 9.95 -9.53 11.30
N GLY A 573 9.37 -8.37 11.00
CA GLY A 573 9.75 -7.49 9.90
C GLY A 573 9.62 -8.16 8.53
N ARG A 574 8.61 -9.02 8.34
CA ARG A 574 8.40 -9.77 7.10
C ARG A 574 8.21 -8.84 5.89
N TYR A 575 7.49 -7.74 6.06
CA TYR A 575 7.09 -6.81 5.01
C TYR A 575 7.98 -5.55 4.93
N LYS A 576 9.10 -5.54 5.66
CA LYS A 576 10.11 -4.46 5.61
C LYS A 576 10.59 -4.19 4.18
N ILE A 577 10.91 -2.93 3.89
CA ILE A 577 11.21 -2.43 2.54
C ILE A 577 12.19 -3.34 1.76
N GLY A 578 13.34 -3.67 2.35
CA GLY A 578 14.37 -4.50 1.70
C GLY A 578 13.96 -5.95 1.44
N ASN A 579 12.86 -6.45 2.04
CA ASN A 579 12.37 -7.80 1.83
C ASN A 579 11.23 -7.89 0.79
N GLN A 580 10.62 -6.78 0.38
CA GLN A 580 9.41 -6.78 -0.45
C GLN A 580 9.58 -7.52 -1.78
N ALA A 581 10.77 -7.45 -2.40
CA ALA A 581 11.13 -8.25 -3.58
C ALA A 581 11.00 -9.78 -3.36
N ASN A 582 11.46 -10.27 -2.20
CA ASN A 582 11.35 -11.69 -1.86
C ASN A 582 9.90 -12.08 -1.52
N VAL A 583 9.13 -11.14 -0.97
CA VAL A 583 7.72 -11.34 -0.63
C VAL A 583 6.83 -11.37 -1.88
N GLY A 584 7.06 -10.50 -2.88
CA GLY A 584 6.38 -10.61 -4.17
C GLY A 584 6.71 -11.92 -4.87
N MET A 585 7.96 -12.38 -4.85
CA MET A 585 8.33 -13.71 -5.33
C MET A 585 7.57 -14.83 -4.60
N PHE A 586 7.41 -14.74 -3.27
CA PHE A 586 6.59 -15.67 -2.50
C PHE A 586 5.11 -15.63 -2.94
N ASN A 587 4.52 -14.44 -3.11
CA ASN A 587 3.13 -14.28 -3.55
C ASN A 587 2.92 -14.80 -4.99
N LEU A 588 3.86 -14.60 -5.91
CA LEU A 588 3.81 -15.16 -7.27
C LEU A 588 3.93 -16.69 -7.27
N ASN A 589 4.71 -17.26 -6.36
CA ASN A 589 4.72 -18.71 -6.12
C ASN A 589 3.40 -19.22 -5.52
N LYS A 590 2.66 -18.38 -4.79
CA LYS A 590 1.30 -18.68 -4.33
C LYS A 590 0.25 -18.60 -5.43
N LEU A 591 0.35 -17.63 -6.34
CA LEU A 591 -0.43 -17.59 -7.58
C LEU A 591 -0.22 -18.87 -8.40
N LEU A 592 1.04 -19.29 -8.63
CA LEU A 592 1.32 -20.55 -9.32
C LEU A 592 0.78 -21.77 -8.56
N GLN A 593 0.85 -21.81 -7.22
CA GLN A 593 0.23 -22.87 -6.42
C GLN A 593 -1.30 -22.93 -6.61
N ALA A 594 -1.97 -21.79 -6.77
CA ALA A 594 -3.40 -21.72 -7.06
C ALA A 594 -3.75 -22.13 -8.51
N LEU A 595 -2.91 -21.79 -9.50
CA LEU A 595 -3.13 -22.16 -10.91
C LEU A 595 -2.84 -23.65 -11.19
N ASN A 596 -1.88 -24.24 -10.47
CA ASN A 596 -1.37 -25.60 -10.70
C ASN A 596 -2.43 -26.72 -10.89
N PRO A 597 -3.60 -26.75 -10.23
CA PRO A 597 -4.63 -27.75 -10.49
C PRO A 597 -5.20 -27.74 -11.91
N LEU A 598 -5.14 -26.61 -12.62
CA LEU A 598 -5.66 -26.44 -13.98
C LEU A 598 -4.60 -26.60 -15.08
N LEU A 599 -3.31 -26.69 -14.71
CA LEU A 599 -2.19 -26.71 -15.66
C LEU A 599 -1.70 -28.14 -15.98
N ASP A 600 -1.41 -28.42 -17.24
CA ASP A 600 -0.71 -29.62 -17.71
C ASP A 600 0.82 -29.58 -17.34
N PRO A 601 1.57 -30.68 -17.55
CA PRO A 601 3.00 -30.73 -17.21
C PRO A 601 3.89 -29.72 -17.98
N ARG A 602 3.56 -29.40 -19.23
CA ARG A 602 4.29 -28.43 -20.06
C ARG A 602 3.99 -27.00 -19.63
N GLN A 603 2.71 -26.69 -19.38
CA GLN A 603 2.27 -25.41 -18.81
C GLN A 603 2.93 -25.15 -17.45
N LYS A 604 3.00 -26.16 -16.57
CA LYS A 604 3.72 -26.09 -15.29
C LYS A 604 5.20 -25.76 -15.46
N GLN A 605 5.88 -26.41 -16.41
CA GLN A 605 7.30 -26.15 -16.70
C GLN A 605 7.52 -24.77 -17.36
N LEU A 606 6.56 -24.26 -18.12
CA LEU A 606 6.60 -22.90 -18.68
C LEU A 606 6.41 -21.86 -17.57
N ALA A 607 5.38 -22.02 -16.72
CA ALA A 607 5.09 -21.14 -15.60
C ALA A 607 6.26 -21.03 -14.60
N ALA A 608 6.92 -22.16 -14.29
CA ALA A 608 8.11 -22.17 -13.46
C ALA A 608 9.26 -21.33 -14.06
N ARG A 609 9.55 -21.50 -15.36
CA ARG A 609 10.59 -20.71 -16.07
C ARG A 609 10.26 -19.22 -16.15
N ILE A 610 8.99 -18.85 -16.24
CA ILE A 610 8.55 -17.45 -16.16
C ILE A 610 8.87 -16.87 -14.78
N LEU A 611 8.55 -17.58 -13.69
CA LEU A 611 8.89 -17.13 -12.34
C LEU A 611 10.40 -17.11 -12.06
N GLU A 612 11.19 -18.01 -12.64
CA GLU A 612 12.66 -17.96 -12.58
C GLU A 612 13.23 -16.65 -13.16
N GLY A 613 12.53 -16.01 -14.11
CA GLY A 613 12.87 -14.71 -14.67
C GLY A 613 12.55 -13.51 -13.78
N TYR A 614 11.63 -13.63 -12.81
CA TYR A 614 11.18 -12.51 -11.95
C TYR A 614 12.33 -11.68 -11.34
N PRO A 615 13.40 -12.28 -10.75
CA PRO A 615 14.47 -11.48 -10.15
C PRO A 615 15.22 -10.62 -11.17
N VAL A 616 15.33 -11.05 -12.43
CA VAL A 616 15.98 -10.28 -13.49
C VAL A 616 15.12 -9.08 -13.86
N ILE A 617 13.82 -9.28 -14.05
CA ILE A 617 12.85 -8.21 -14.31
C ILE A 617 12.90 -7.16 -13.19
N TYR A 618 12.83 -7.62 -11.94
CA TYR A 618 12.85 -6.74 -10.77
C TYR A 618 14.12 -5.88 -10.68
N TYR A 619 15.32 -6.47 -10.76
CA TYR A 619 16.55 -5.68 -10.62
C TYR A 619 16.84 -4.79 -11.83
N THR A 620 16.40 -5.17 -13.04
CA THR A 620 16.45 -4.28 -14.22
C THR A 620 15.57 -3.05 -14.01
N ARG A 621 14.29 -3.24 -13.66
CA ARG A 621 13.37 -2.12 -13.39
C ARG A 621 13.81 -1.27 -12.18
N PHE A 622 14.38 -1.88 -11.15
CA PHE A 622 15.01 -1.16 -10.03
C PHE A 622 16.14 -0.25 -10.51
N ARG A 623 17.07 -0.77 -11.33
CA ARG A 623 18.18 0.02 -11.90
C ARG A 623 17.66 1.17 -12.75
N GLU A 624 16.71 0.92 -13.65
CA GLU A 624 16.09 1.93 -14.52
C GLU A 624 15.51 3.09 -13.70
N LEU A 625 14.69 2.79 -12.68
CA LEU A 625 14.10 3.80 -11.80
C LEU A 625 15.17 4.62 -11.07
N PHE A 626 16.19 3.97 -10.49
CA PHE A 626 17.25 4.69 -9.79
C PHE A 626 18.17 5.50 -10.71
N LYS A 627 18.44 5.04 -11.94
CA LYS A 627 19.13 5.82 -12.98
C LYS A 627 18.35 7.08 -13.34
N VAL A 628 17.04 6.96 -13.55
CA VAL A 628 16.14 8.09 -13.83
C VAL A 628 16.12 9.08 -12.66
N LYS A 629 16.01 8.59 -11.41
CA LYS A 629 16.09 9.43 -10.20
C LYS A 629 17.45 10.13 -10.02
N LEU A 630 18.54 9.54 -10.52
CA LEU A 630 19.89 10.11 -10.58
C LEU A 630 20.14 10.97 -11.84
N GLY A 631 19.19 11.07 -12.77
CA GLY A 631 19.37 11.81 -14.02
C GLY A 631 20.38 11.19 -14.99
N LEU A 632 20.69 9.89 -14.86
CA LEU A 632 21.66 9.21 -15.71
C LEU A 632 21.06 8.83 -17.06
N LEU A 633 21.79 9.07 -18.15
CA LEU A 633 21.45 8.67 -19.51
C LEU A 633 22.39 7.54 -19.98
N GLY A 634 21.94 6.79 -21.00
CA GLY A 634 22.66 5.63 -21.54
C GLY A 634 22.82 4.48 -20.54
N GLU A 635 23.48 3.39 -20.95
CA GLU A 635 23.79 2.25 -20.08
C GLU A 635 25.24 2.28 -19.61
N SER A 636 25.46 2.04 -18.30
CA SER A 636 26.77 1.66 -17.77
C SER A 636 26.66 0.42 -16.88
N LYS A 637 27.74 -0.37 -16.85
CA LYS A 637 27.86 -1.53 -15.96
C LYS A 637 28.08 -1.12 -14.50
N ASP A 638 28.55 0.11 -14.28
CA ASP A 638 28.88 0.65 -12.96
C ASP A 638 27.67 1.33 -12.28
N ASP A 639 26.52 1.44 -12.97
CA ASP A 639 25.31 2.09 -12.46
C ASP A 639 24.80 1.41 -11.18
N ASP A 640 24.86 0.07 -11.10
CA ASP A 640 24.47 -0.70 -9.90
C ASP A 640 25.32 -0.35 -8.66
N ASP A 641 26.64 -0.24 -8.82
CA ASP A 641 27.56 0.07 -7.73
C ASP A 641 27.42 1.53 -7.28
N LEU A 642 27.18 2.46 -8.21
CA LEU A 642 26.92 3.88 -7.92
C LEU A 642 25.62 4.09 -7.13
N ILE A 643 24.55 3.34 -7.49
CA ILE A 643 23.27 3.32 -6.78
C ILE A 643 23.44 2.70 -5.39
N ALA A 644 24.08 1.52 -5.30
CA ALA A 644 24.32 0.85 -4.03
C ALA A 644 25.17 1.68 -3.06
N PHE A 645 26.16 2.42 -3.58
CA PHE A 645 26.99 3.32 -2.80
C PHE A 645 26.18 4.52 -2.28
N LEU A 646 25.30 5.14 -3.08
CA LEU A 646 24.41 6.20 -2.59
C LEU A 646 23.53 5.69 -1.44
N LEU A 647 22.85 4.55 -1.64
CA LEU A 647 21.95 3.98 -0.64
C LEU A 647 22.69 3.63 0.65
N HIS A 648 23.92 3.11 0.56
CA HIS A 648 24.75 2.84 1.73
C HIS A 648 25.15 4.11 2.50
N LEU A 649 25.45 5.22 1.80
CA LEU A 649 25.69 6.51 2.45
C LEU A 649 24.44 6.99 3.19
N MET A 650 23.26 6.93 2.55
CA MET A 650 21.99 7.33 3.14
C MET A 650 21.64 6.51 4.40
N GLU A 651 21.88 5.19 4.34
CA GLU A 651 21.73 4.23 5.45
C GLU A 651 22.68 4.51 6.62
N LYS A 652 23.86 5.09 6.37
CA LYS A 652 24.87 5.39 7.39
C LYS A 652 24.73 6.79 7.99
N THR A 653 23.93 7.67 7.39
CA THR A 653 23.65 9.02 7.91
C THR A 653 22.18 9.26 8.25
N GLU A 654 21.32 8.25 8.13
CA GLU A 654 19.86 8.35 8.31
C GLU A 654 19.21 9.41 7.39
N ALA A 655 19.78 9.61 6.20
CA ALA A 655 19.35 10.69 5.30
C ALA A 655 17.96 10.43 4.72
N ASP A 656 17.13 11.48 4.65
CA ASP A 656 15.78 11.40 4.08
C ASP A 656 15.82 10.95 2.61
N PHE A 657 15.08 9.88 2.32
CA PHE A 657 15.08 9.21 1.03
C PHE A 657 14.55 10.11 -0.08
N THR A 658 13.36 10.66 0.11
CA THR A 658 12.71 11.56 -0.86
C THR A 658 13.55 12.81 -1.07
N MET A 659 13.95 13.46 0.02
CA MET A 659 14.60 14.77 -0.03
C MET A 659 16.06 14.72 -0.43
N THR A 660 16.78 13.60 -0.25
CA THR A 660 18.12 13.44 -0.83
C THR A 660 18.05 13.43 -2.36
N PHE A 661 17.15 12.64 -2.95
CA PHE A 661 16.95 12.63 -4.40
C PHE A 661 16.39 13.97 -4.92
N ARG A 662 15.44 14.58 -4.19
CA ARG A 662 14.88 15.88 -4.58
C ARG A 662 15.93 16.98 -4.56
N GLN A 663 16.75 17.06 -3.51
CA GLN A 663 17.79 18.09 -3.42
C GLN A 663 18.93 17.82 -4.41
N LEU A 664 19.21 16.56 -4.77
CA LEU A 664 20.12 16.21 -5.86
C LEU A 664 19.60 16.68 -7.25
N SER A 665 18.28 16.83 -7.40
CA SER A 665 17.65 17.45 -8.58
C SER A 665 17.69 18.99 -8.57
N GLU A 666 17.94 19.61 -7.40
CA GLU A 666 17.93 21.07 -7.23
C GLU A 666 19.36 21.67 -7.19
N ILE A 667 20.37 20.92 -6.73
CA ILE A 667 21.79 21.31 -6.63
C ILE A 667 22.55 21.27 -7.97
N THR A 668 23.44 22.25 -8.21
CA THR A 668 24.26 22.31 -9.43
C THR A 668 25.46 21.36 -9.38
N GLN A 669 26.00 20.99 -10.55
CA GLN A 669 27.28 20.27 -10.64
C GLN A 669 28.44 21.01 -9.97
N SER A 670 28.50 22.35 -10.04
CA SER A 670 29.55 23.13 -9.37
C SER A 670 29.49 23.01 -7.85
N GLN A 671 28.31 23.20 -7.25
CA GLN A 671 28.08 23.03 -5.80
C GLN A 671 28.44 21.62 -5.32
N LEU A 672 28.15 20.59 -6.13
CA LEU A 672 28.59 19.22 -5.86
C LEU A 672 30.12 19.08 -5.96
N GLN A 673 30.74 19.58 -7.03
CA GLN A 673 32.19 19.47 -7.27
C GLN A 673 33.02 20.20 -6.20
N GLU A 674 32.55 21.35 -5.74
CA GLU A 674 33.13 22.14 -4.64
C GLU A 674 32.82 21.55 -3.25
N LEU A 675 31.95 20.52 -3.18
CA LEU A 675 31.36 19.96 -1.96
C LEU A 675 30.61 21.01 -1.11
N HIS A 676 30.31 22.17 -1.70
CA HIS A 676 29.56 23.26 -1.09
C HIS A 676 28.07 22.93 -1.09
N ILE A 677 27.62 22.17 -0.09
CA ILE A 677 26.20 21.89 0.13
C ILE A 677 25.56 23.03 0.97
N PRO A 678 24.63 23.84 0.40
CA PRO A 678 23.92 24.87 1.15
C PRO A 678 22.95 24.31 2.20
N GLN A 679 22.61 25.11 3.22
CA GLN A 679 21.83 24.63 4.37
C GLN A 679 20.38 24.24 4.02
N GLN A 680 19.77 24.87 3.00
CA GLN A 680 18.43 24.50 2.53
C GLN A 680 18.37 23.09 1.92
N PHE A 681 19.51 22.54 1.47
CA PHE A 681 19.62 21.15 1.02
C PHE A 681 19.96 20.25 2.22
N TRP A 682 19.07 20.26 3.21
CA TRP A 682 19.28 19.65 4.53
C TRP A 682 19.52 18.12 4.51
N ALA A 683 18.99 17.40 3.53
CA ALA A 683 19.19 15.95 3.38
C ALA A 683 20.54 15.66 2.69
N LEU A 684 20.92 16.45 1.67
CA LEU A 684 22.30 16.45 1.16
C LEU A 684 23.31 16.89 2.23
N LYS A 685 22.93 17.77 3.16
CA LYS A 685 23.75 18.19 4.30
C LYS A 685 23.86 17.10 5.38
N MET A 686 22.93 16.14 5.39
CA MET A 686 22.94 14.99 6.28
C MET A 686 23.88 13.90 5.74
N ILE A 687 23.72 13.52 4.46
CA ILE A 687 24.56 12.51 3.80
C ILE A 687 26.02 12.97 3.62
N SER A 688 26.26 14.27 3.43
CA SER A 688 27.63 14.83 3.32
C SER A 688 28.45 14.80 4.62
N LYS A 689 27.86 14.36 5.74
CA LYS A 689 28.60 14.04 6.98
C LYS A 689 29.43 12.75 6.87
N HIS A 690 29.14 11.88 5.90
CA HIS A 690 29.85 10.62 5.75
C HIS A 690 31.22 10.82 5.06
N GLU A 691 32.28 10.23 5.61
CA GLU A 691 33.66 10.38 5.10
C GLU A 691 33.83 10.03 3.61
N LEU A 692 33.00 9.10 3.11
CA LEU A 692 33.02 8.62 1.72
C LEU A 692 32.13 9.45 0.76
N PHE A 693 31.38 10.46 1.23
CA PHE A 693 30.54 11.29 0.36
C PHE A 693 31.32 11.98 -0.79
N PRO A 694 32.51 12.57 -0.58
CA PRO A 694 33.32 13.12 -1.67
C PRO A 694 33.69 12.10 -2.74
N ALA A 695 33.93 10.84 -2.35
CA ALA A 695 34.23 9.76 -3.29
C ALA A 695 33.00 9.36 -4.11
N TRP A 696 31.81 9.35 -3.51
CA TRP A 696 30.55 9.13 -4.24
C TRP A 696 30.25 10.27 -5.21
N VAL A 697 30.37 11.53 -4.77
CA VAL A 697 30.19 12.70 -5.65
C VAL A 697 31.16 12.66 -6.84
N SER A 698 32.41 12.28 -6.61
CA SER A 698 33.40 12.11 -7.68
C SER A 698 32.98 11.05 -8.72
N GLN A 699 32.42 9.92 -8.28
CA GLN A 699 31.91 8.88 -9.18
C GLN A 699 30.64 9.32 -9.91
N TYR A 700 29.70 9.98 -9.22
CA TYR A 700 28.48 10.51 -9.81
C TYR A 700 28.77 11.57 -10.88
N LEU A 701 29.64 12.54 -10.60
CA LEU A 701 30.06 13.56 -11.57
C LEU A 701 30.83 12.95 -12.74
N LEU A 702 31.64 11.90 -12.52
CA LEU A 702 32.30 11.17 -13.61
C LEU A 702 31.28 10.43 -14.49
N ARG A 703 30.27 9.79 -13.90
CA ARG A 703 29.20 9.08 -14.64
C ARG A 703 28.26 10.04 -15.38
N LEU A 704 28.04 11.26 -14.88
CA LEU A 704 27.30 12.29 -15.61
C LEU A 704 28.02 12.75 -16.88
N LYS A 705 29.37 12.69 -16.94
CA LYS A 705 30.12 13.04 -18.16
C LYS A 705 29.89 12.10 -19.35
N SER A 706 29.29 10.92 -19.13
CA SER A 706 28.87 10.04 -20.23
C SER A 706 27.43 10.29 -20.70
N ASN A 707 26.71 11.24 -20.10
CA ASN A 707 25.46 11.76 -20.67
C ASN A 707 25.82 12.71 -21.83
N MET A 708 25.90 12.19 -23.06
CA MET A 708 26.22 13.01 -24.23
C MET A 708 25.21 14.13 -24.41
N ASN A 709 25.70 15.35 -24.64
CA ASN A 709 24.92 16.59 -24.86
C ASN A 709 23.96 17.01 -23.72
N ASP A 710 24.10 16.45 -22.51
CA ASP A 710 23.25 16.75 -21.35
C ASP A 710 23.79 17.94 -20.51
N SER A 711 23.01 19.01 -20.38
CA SER A 711 23.40 20.18 -19.58
C SER A 711 23.05 20.02 -18.09
N ASP A 712 23.68 20.79 -17.20
CA ASP A 712 23.32 20.77 -15.77
C ASP A 712 21.84 21.15 -15.54
N SER A 713 21.35 22.14 -16.28
CA SER A 713 19.95 22.56 -16.31
C SER A 713 19.03 21.44 -16.80
N GLU A 714 19.42 20.70 -17.84
CA GLU A 714 18.59 19.62 -18.39
C GLU A 714 18.51 18.43 -17.44
N ARG A 715 19.65 18.01 -16.87
CA ARG A 715 19.68 16.99 -15.81
C ARG A 715 18.77 17.39 -14.65
N ARG A 716 18.89 18.63 -14.14
CA ARG A 716 18.05 19.11 -13.03
C ARG A 716 16.56 19.13 -13.39
N ARG A 717 16.20 19.61 -14.59
CA ARG A 717 14.82 19.58 -15.11
C ARG A 717 14.26 18.16 -15.15
N ARG A 718 14.99 17.23 -15.79
CA ARG A 718 14.65 15.80 -15.93
C ARG A 718 14.58 15.08 -14.59
N MET A 719 15.43 15.43 -13.62
CA MET A 719 15.39 14.86 -12.27
C MET A 719 14.23 15.43 -11.43
N ALA A 720 13.83 16.69 -11.64
CA ALA A 720 12.77 17.32 -10.85
C ALA A 720 11.36 16.82 -11.20
N THR A 721 11.14 16.32 -12.42
CA THR A 721 9.87 15.70 -12.85
C THR A 721 9.68 14.27 -12.35
N VAL A 722 10.73 13.62 -11.84
CA VAL A 722 10.70 12.21 -11.37
C VAL A 722 11.07 12.02 -9.90
N ASN A 723 11.61 13.06 -9.27
CA ASN A 723 11.87 13.09 -7.83
C ASN A 723 10.84 13.99 -7.14
N PRO A 724 9.87 13.43 -6.40
CA PRO A 724 8.84 14.21 -5.75
C PRO A 724 9.45 15.08 -4.65
N ARG A 725 8.86 16.25 -4.43
CA ARG A 725 9.12 17.13 -3.30
C ARG A 725 8.23 16.79 -2.10
N TYR A 726 7.05 16.22 -2.35
CA TYR A 726 6.09 15.80 -1.33
C TYR A 726 5.69 14.33 -1.53
N VAL A 727 5.63 13.59 -0.42
CA VAL A 727 5.05 12.24 -0.32
C VAL A 727 4.23 12.19 0.98
N LEU A 728 3.28 11.27 1.10
CA LEU A 728 2.43 11.17 2.29
C LEU A 728 3.17 10.54 3.48
N LYS A 729 4.07 11.31 4.10
CA LYS A 729 4.81 10.92 5.32
C LYS A 729 3.84 10.61 6.47
N ASN A 730 4.22 9.69 7.37
CA ASN A 730 3.34 9.23 8.47
C ASN A 730 2.80 10.41 9.29
N TRP A 731 3.66 11.37 9.63
CA TRP A 731 3.31 12.53 10.43
C TRP A 731 2.38 13.52 9.72
N MET A 732 2.45 13.62 8.40
CA MET A 732 1.55 14.47 7.60
C MET A 732 0.13 13.91 7.65
N ALA A 733 -0.01 12.60 7.43
CA ALA A 733 -1.29 11.93 7.57
C ALA A 733 -1.84 12.01 9.01
N GLU A 734 -0.99 11.86 10.03
CA GLU A 734 -1.37 11.97 11.44
C GLU A 734 -1.80 13.40 11.81
N SER A 735 -1.11 14.45 11.33
CA SER A 735 -1.53 15.85 11.52
C SER A 735 -2.95 16.09 11.00
N ALA A 736 -3.26 15.54 9.82
CA ALA A 736 -4.59 15.64 9.23
C ALA A 736 -5.66 14.86 10.00
N VAL A 737 -5.33 13.69 10.55
CA VAL A 737 -6.24 12.91 11.42
C VAL A 737 -6.52 13.66 12.73
N GLN A 738 -5.50 14.20 13.40
CA GLN A 738 -5.65 14.89 14.68
C GLN A 738 -6.50 16.18 14.58
N LYS A 739 -6.50 16.82 13.41
CA LYS A 739 -7.43 17.91 13.07
C LYS A 739 -8.83 17.38 12.71
N ALA A 740 -8.91 16.33 11.88
CA ALA A 740 -10.16 15.76 11.41
C ALA A 740 -11.06 15.24 12.55
N GLU A 741 -10.47 14.62 13.58
CA GLU A 741 -11.18 14.21 14.80
C GLU A 741 -11.89 15.39 15.49
N ARG A 742 -11.28 16.58 15.43
CA ARG A 742 -11.80 17.86 15.96
C ARG A 742 -12.73 18.60 14.99
N ASN A 743 -13.16 17.95 13.91
CA ASN A 743 -13.92 18.52 12.79
C ASN A 743 -13.19 19.55 11.91
N ASP A 744 -11.88 19.75 12.07
CA ASP A 744 -11.06 20.55 11.16
C ASP A 744 -10.51 19.66 10.02
N PHE A 745 -11.01 19.86 8.79
CA PHE A 745 -10.55 19.11 7.62
C PHE A 745 -9.54 19.89 6.75
N SER A 746 -9.13 21.09 7.15
CA SER A 746 -8.25 21.96 6.36
C SER A 746 -6.96 21.28 5.90
N GLU A 747 -6.39 20.42 6.74
CA GLU A 747 -5.18 19.66 6.44
C GLU A 747 -5.42 18.50 5.47
N VAL A 748 -6.60 17.88 5.50
CA VAL A 748 -7.00 16.82 4.54
C VAL A 748 -7.09 17.44 3.15
N HIS A 749 -7.75 18.59 3.02
CA HIS A 749 -7.86 19.34 1.76
C HIS A 749 -6.49 19.84 1.27
N LEU A 750 -5.68 20.40 2.18
CA LEU A 750 -4.32 20.86 1.84
C LEU A 750 -3.43 19.69 1.39
N LEU A 751 -3.49 18.54 2.06
CA LEU A 751 -2.72 17.36 1.65
C LEU A 751 -3.19 16.84 0.30
N GLN A 752 -4.50 16.78 0.04
CA GLN A 752 -5.04 16.40 -1.27
C GLN A 752 -4.47 17.29 -2.38
N GLN A 753 -4.58 18.62 -2.24
CA GLN A 753 -4.05 19.60 -3.21
C GLN A 753 -2.54 19.48 -3.43
N VAL A 754 -1.78 19.21 -2.37
CA VAL A 754 -0.32 19.05 -2.43
C VAL A 754 0.08 17.74 -3.11
N LEU A 755 -0.66 16.67 -2.84
CA LEU A 755 -0.39 15.32 -3.36
C LEU A 755 -0.93 15.14 -4.78
N GLN A 756 -1.79 16.02 -5.29
CA GLN A 756 -2.10 16.15 -6.73
C GLN A 756 -0.89 16.64 -7.55
N HIS A 757 0.06 17.37 -6.95
CA HIS A 757 1.22 17.95 -7.64
C HIS A 757 2.56 17.65 -6.93
N PRO A 758 2.89 16.37 -6.66
CA PRO A 758 3.95 15.99 -5.72
C PRO A 758 5.37 16.38 -6.18
N PHE A 759 5.57 16.62 -7.47
CA PHE A 759 6.83 17.06 -8.08
C PHE A 759 7.02 18.59 -8.12
N GLN A 760 5.97 19.37 -7.86
CA GLN A 760 6.00 20.83 -7.89
C GLN A 760 6.32 21.42 -6.51
N LYS A 761 6.50 22.74 -6.41
CA LYS A 761 6.69 23.44 -5.13
C LYS A 761 5.42 24.19 -4.76
N HIS A 762 4.77 23.81 -3.67
CA HIS A 762 3.50 24.39 -3.25
C HIS A 762 3.69 25.34 -2.04
N PRO A 763 3.41 26.66 -2.16
CA PRO A 763 3.74 27.63 -1.10
C PRO A 763 3.16 27.30 0.28
N ALA A 764 1.93 26.78 0.35
CA ALA A 764 1.32 26.36 1.62
C ALA A 764 1.97 25.09 2.21
N ALA A 765 2.46 24.17 1.38
CA ALA A 765 3.19 22.98 1.83
C ALA A 765 4.56 23.32 2.42
N GLU A 766 5.27 24.27 1.81
CA GLU A 766 6.53 24.79 2.36
C GLU A 766 6.29 25.49 3.71
N LYS A 767 5.21 26.27 3.83
CA LYS A 767 4.80 26.90 5.10
C LYS A 767 4.39 25.88 6.17
N ALA A 768 3.77 24.77 5.78
CA ALA A 768 3.43 23.64 6.67
C ALA A 768 4.63 22.73 6.98
N GLY A 769 5.79 22.94 6.34
CA GLY A 769 6.99 22.14 6.55
C GLY A 769 6.97 20.74 5.91
N TYR A 770 6.10 20.47 4.93
CA TYR A 770 5.99 19.14 4.31
C TYR A 770 7.25 18.69 3.54
N SER A 771 8.16 19.61 3.20
CA SER A 771 9.48 19.35 2.61
C SER A 771 10.66 19.54 3.60
N SER A 772 10.35 19.72 4.88
CA SER A 772 11.32 19.84 5.98
C SER A 772 11.65 18.48 6.60
N PRO A 773 12.66 18.39 7.50
CA PRO A 773 12.87 17.20 8.32
C PRO A 773 11.62 16.86 9.15
N THR A 774 11.45 15.57 9.45
CA THR A 774 10.40 15.04 10.32
C THR A 774 10.31 15.84 11.64
N PRO A 775 9.13 16.37 12.03
CA PRO A 775 8.97 17.11 13.26
C PRO A 775 9.40 16.31 14.50
N SER A 776 9.91 17.00 15.54
CA SER A 776 10.42 16.35 16.75
C SER A 776 9.35 15.55 17.52
N TRP A 777 8.08 15.97 17.47
CA TRP A 777 6.94 15.26 18.07
C TRP A 777 6.55 13.98 17.33
N ALA A 778 7.06 13.79 16.10
CA ALA A 778 6.58 12.80 15.15
C ALA A 778 7.56 11.65 14.91
N LYS A 779 8.65 11.56 15.69
CA LYS A 779 9.72 10.57 15.51
C LYS A 779 9.32 9.14 15.87
N ASP A 780 8.32 9.00 16.73
CA ASP A 780 7.93 7.74 17.36
C ASP A 780 6.49 7.29 16.91
N LEU A 781 6.12 7.58 15.65
CA LEU A 781 4.77 7.36 15.04
C LEU A 781 4.68 6.15 14.09
#